data_AF-A0A4Q1VB89-F1
#
_entry.id   AF-A0A4Q1VB89-F1
#
_cell.length_a   1.000
_cell.length_b   1.000
_cell.length_c   1.000
_cell.angle_alpha   90.00
_cell.angle_beta   90.00
_cell.angle_gamma   90.00
#
_symmetry.space_group_name_H-M   'P 1'
#
loop_
_entity.id
_entity.type
_entity.pdbx_description
1 polymer ?
#
loop_
_entity_poly.entity_id
_entity_poly.type
_entity_poly.pdbx_seq_one_letter_code
_entity_poly.pdbx_strand_id
1 'polypeptide(L)'
;MPSSRQAHLARLYAASALACLLACAVPLPAFSQEVGKIATNVPSGSQMLLAADTLVYNNDNQTVTAVGGVQIDYGGNRLVAQKVIYDRNTKRMVATGNVEIVNSDGTKINSQHIDITDDFADGFVNALRVETIDKAYFAAESAERMGGVLTTFHNGVYTACEPCEDKPDKAPTWRVKARKIIWNGEKKTVRFENANFEFFGFPLAYLPAFEIADPTVKRKSGFLIPGVSYNSHLGYSVKVPYYFALSPTYDLTVSGSGYTKQGFLGEAEWRQRFNNGEYSLKIAGIQQRDPDAFIDSAGRNVDSGTAGDANKLRGMMGTQGQFAINERWNFGWDVLLQTDKNFSSTYKIDKYNGSVHQSTVYLTGLNGRNYFDVRAMHFDVQENTLNSNIAARSNQQPWVLPSLDYAYIPDTPVAGGQLSLNVNTRVLHRNELDETFDTPYNSLTPVQRVRGIAGESGRLTTEAEWKRTFVTDDGLVLTPLLALQGDVDYVNASSGSLAAVNQMAANPLINASDDMRSSFARYMATAGLEMRWPLLFSLASGSSHVVEPMAQLFLRPNEQYVGGLAIPNEDAQSMVFDATTLFERDKFSGYDRIEGGSRANVGFRYSGSYINGWGTNAIFGQSYQIGGENSFAAPDLVNVGANSGLQTTKSDYVGLFGINSPNGFAASVSGRFDEQTFEVRRAEVKAAYSGLPVSLSAKYAFIQAQPLYGFTTDRHEVTLGASTHLAENWRVFGTGTYDLQQSLLVKDGVGFAYNDSCFTYLMTYSQSRDLNTREVTQSIGFNLSFRTLGDFGSSTSAVDTIQ
;
A
#
# COMPACT_ATOMS: atom_id res chain seq x y z
N MET A 1 55.98 -4.91 -22.62
CA MET A 1 55.10 -3.72 -22.59
C MET A 1 53.65 -4.20 -22.51
N PRO A 2 53.01 -4.14 -21.32
CA PRO A 2 51.59 -4.42 -21.19
C PRO A 2 50.75 -3.16 -20.89
N SER A 3 49.47 -3.31 -21.20
CA SER A 3 48.41 -2.35 -21.46
C SER A 3 47.80 -1.62 -20.26
N SER A 4 47.38 -0.38 -20.51
CA SER A 4 46.82 0.64 -19.62
C SER A 4 45.40 0.42 -19.07
N ARG A 5 44.99 -0.83 -18.77
CA ARG A 5 43.64 -1.13 -18.23
C ARG A 5 43.56 -1.31 -16.70
N GLN A 6 44.66 -1.15 -15.96
CA GLN A 6 44.68 -1.34 -14.50
C GLN A 6 44.76 -0.05 -13.66
N ALA A 7 44.79 1.14 -14.26
CA ALA A 7 44.96 2.41 -13.53
C ALA A 7 43.65 3.04 -13.00
N HIS A 8 42.47 2.61 -13.48
CA HIS A 8 41.18 3.20 -13.08
C HIS A 8 40.43 2.44 -11.98
N LEU A 9 40.76 1.17 -11.73
CA LEU A 9 40.17 0.37 -10.64
C LEU A 9 40.84 0.64 -9.27
N ALA A 10 42.08 1.11 -9.23
CA ALA A 10 42.80 1.37 -7.97
C ALA A 10 42.43 2.70 -7.28
N ARG A 11 41.77 3.63 -7.97
CA ARG A 11 41.36 4.93 -7.39
C ARG A 11 39.97 4.94 -6.75
N LEU A 12 39.13 3.93 -7.04
CA LEU A 12 37.81 3.79 -6.39
C LEU A 12 37.88 3.04 -5.05
N TYR A 13 38.85 2.14 -4.85
CA TYR A 13 39.05 1.47 -3.56
C TYR A 13 39.83 2.32 -2.54
N ALA A 14 40.57 3.35 -2.97
CA ALA A 14 41.32 4.23 -2.08
C ALA A 14 40.48 5.36 -1.45
N ALA A 15 39.33 5.71 -2.03
CA ALA A 15 38.42 6.71 -1.45
C ALA A 15 37.51 6.14 -0.36
N SER A 16 37.29 4.82 -0.33
CA SER A 16 36.46 4.14 0.68
C SER A 16 37.26 3.66 1.91
N ALA A 17 38.57 3.46 1.77
CA ALA A 17 39.44 3.00 2.87
C ALA A 17 39.93 4.13 3.78
N LEU A 18 39.95 5.38 3.32
CA LEU A 18 40.39 6.53 4.14
C LEU A 18 39.30 7.09 5.07
N ALA A 19 38.03 6.74 4.85
CA ALA A 19 36.90 7.10 5.73
C ALA A 19 36.72 6.12 6.92
N CYS A 20 37.35 4.94 6.89
CA CYS A 20 37.27 3.94 7.96
C CYS A 20 38.44 3.97 8.97
N LEU A 21 39.49 4.78 8.73
CA LEU A 21 40.69 4.81 9.58
C LEU A 21 40.80 6.01 10.54
N LEU A 22 39.80 6.89 10.60
CA LEU A 22 39.75 8.01 11.55
C LEU A 22 38.74 7.85 12.71
N ALA A 23 38.17 6.65 12.88
CA ALA A 23 37.21 6.34 13.96
C ALA A 23 37.78 5.43 15.07
N CYS A 24 39.11 5.40 15.26
CA CYS A 24 39.72 4.77 16.43
C CYS A 24 39.83 5.77 17.60
N ALA A 25 38.79 5.75 18.43
CA ALA A 25 38.76 5.92 19.88
C ALA A 25 39.93 6.67 20.58
N VAL A 26 39.62 7.86 21.10
CA VAL A 26 40.17 8.34 22.38
C VAL A 26 39.07 8.11 23.43
N PRO A 27 39.32 7.36 24.53
CA PRO A 27 38.33 7.21 25.58
C PRO A 27 38.33 8.49 26.43
N LEU A 28 37.29 9.32 26.29
CA LEU A 28 36.93 10.27 27.34
C LEU A 28 35.93 9.59 28.27
N PRO A 29 36.06 9.76 29.60
CA PRO A 29 35.20 9.11 30.56
C PRO A 29 33.77 9.63 30.38
N ALA A 30 32.89 8.77 29.89
CA ALA A 30 31.47 9.02 29.94
C ALA A 30 31.07 9.09 31.41
N PHE A 31 30.50 10.22 31.83
CA PHE A 31 29.70 10.28 33.03
C PHE A 31 28.58 9.25 32.87
N SER A 32 28.68 8.17 33.65
CA SER A 32 27.61 7.24 33.94
C SER A 32 26.39 8.04 34.41
N GLN A 33 25.44 8.30 33.53
CA GLN A 33 24.07 8.49 33.97
C GLN A 33 23.55 7.11 34.33
N GLU A 34 23.42 6.90 35.64
CA GLU A 34 22.79 5.72 36.20
C GLU A 34 21.46 5.47 35.47
N VAL A 35 21.40 4.33 34.79
CA VAL A 35 20.15 3.75 34.33
C VAL A 35 19.30 3.55 35.58
N GLY A 36 18.31 4.41 35.74
CA GLY A 36 17.35 4.35 36.84
C GLY A 36 16.80 2.94 36.96
N LYS A 37 17.13 2.28 38.08
CA LYS A 37 16.48 1.06 38.53
C LYS A 37 14.99 1.33 38.66
N ILE A 38 14.20 0.91 37.68
CA ILE A 38 12.75 0.74 37.83
C ILE A 38 12.50 -0.72 38.17
N ALA A 39 13.06 -1.14 39.30
CA ALA A 39 12.28 -1.99 40.19
C ALA A 39 11.34 -1.04 40.93
N THR A 40 10.08 -1.42 41.14
CA THR A 40 9.14 -0.68 41.98
C THR A 40 9.67 -0.65 43.41
N ASN A 41 10.60 0.27 43.68
CA ASN A 41 11.00 0.64 45.02
C ASN A 41 10.03 1.71 45.49
N VAL A 42 9.22 1.38 46.50
CA VAL A 42 8.44 2.38 47.20
C VAL A 42 9.39 3.49 47.67
N PRO A 43 9.16 4.78 47.33
CA PRO A 43 10.05 5.86 47.73
C PRO A 43 10.25 5.87 49.25
N SER A 44 11.50 5.89 49.71
CA SER A 44 11.82 5.98 51.14
C SER A 44 11.15 7.21 51.76
N GLY A 45 10.21 7.00 52.68
CA GLY A 45 9.39 8.06 53.30
C GLY A 45 7.91 8.08 52.88
N SER A 46 7.48 7.18 51.98
CA SER A 46 6.06 7.00 51.65
C SER A 46 5.26 6.61 52.89
N GLN A 47 4.15 7.30 53.16
CA GLN A 47 3.25 6.94 54.27
C GLN A 47 2.27 5.86 53.82
N MET A 48 2.12 4.82 54.66
CA MET A 48 1.07 3.80 54.48
C MET A 48 -0.24 4.35 55.04
N LEU A 49 -1.21 4.56 54.16
CA LEU A 49 -2.56 4.96 54.55
C LEU A 49 -3.41 3.70 54.70
N LEU A 50 -3.98 3.50 55.87
CA LEU A 50 -4.81 2.34 56.20
C LEU A 50 -6.19 2.83 56.66
N ALA A 51 -7.24 2.33 56.02
CA ALA A 51 -8.64 2.50 56.42
C ALA A 51 -9.28 1.12 56.63
N ALA A 52 -10.05 0.97 57.71
CA ALA A 52 -10.79 -0.24 58.04
C ALA A 52 -11.89 0.08 59.07
N ASP A 53 -12.90 -0.78 59.19
CA ASP A 53 -13.99 -0.62 60.17
C ASP A 53 -13.49 -0.83 61.61
N THR A 54 -12.58 -1.78 61.81
CA THR A 54 -12.03 -2.11 63.12
C THR A 54 -10.55 -2.44 63.01
N LEU A 55 -9.77 -1.92 63.96
CA LEU A 55 -8.34 -2.14 64.04
C LEU A 55 -7.95 -2.60 65.45
N VAL A 56 -7.36 -3.79 65.54
CA VAL A 56 -7.01 -4.48 66.79
C VAL A 56 -5.49 -4.57 66.90
N TYR A 57 -4.94 -4.00 67.97
CA TYR A 57 -3.52 -4.10 68.31
C TYR A 57 -3.30 -5.20 69.34
N ASN A 58 -2.51 -6.22 69.00
CA ASN A 58 -2.04 -7.21 69.96
C ASN A 58 -0.53 -7.00 70.17
N ASN A 59 -0.19 -6.28 71.23
CA ASN A 59 1.19 -5.93 71.55
C ASN A 59 2.02 -7.12 72.06
N ASP A 60 1.38 -8.14 72.65
CA ASP A 60 2.09 -9.33 73.15
C ASP A 60 2.63 -10.16 71.99
N ASN A 61 1.82 -10.34 70.94
CA ASN A 61 2.21 -11.06 69.72
C ASN A 61 2.80 -10.13 68.64
N GLN A 62 2.90 -8.83 68.89
CA GLN A 62 3.37 -7.82 67.93
C GLN A 62 2.59 -7.81 66.60
N THR A 63 1.29 -8.09 66.63
CA THR A 63 0.43 -8.13 65.44
C THR A 63 -0.62 -7.01 65.42
N VAL A 64 -0.89 -6.44 64.25
CA VAL A 64 -1.97 -5.47 63.99
C VAL A 64 -2.99 -6.12 63.06
N THR A 65 -4.25 -6.22 63.48
CA THR A 65 -5.32 -6.81 62.66
C THR A 65 -6.33 -5.75 62.27
N ALA A 66 -6.50 -5.51 60.97
CA ALA A 66 -7.55 -4.68 60.40
C ALA A 66 -8.69 -5.57 59.86
N VAL A 67 -9.94 -5.24 60.15
CA VAL A 67 -11.14 -6.00 59.74
C VAL A 67 -12.22 -5.05 59.26
N GLY A 68 -12.91 -5.44 58.19
CA GLY A 68 -14.06 -4.72 57.63
C GLY A 68 -13.62 -3.64 56.65
N GLY A 69 -13.85 -3.90 55.35
CA GLY A 69 -13.53 -2.96 54.27
C GLY A 69 -12.10 -2.43 54.28
N VAL A 70 -11.10 -3.29 54.54
CA VAL A 70 -9.70 -2.86 54.70
C VAL A 70 -9.18 -2.33 53.37
N GLN A 71 -8.69 -1.10 53.38
CA GLN A 71 -8.00 -0.45 52.26
C GLN A 71 -6.63 0.04 52.74
N ILE A 72 -5.58 -0.37 52.04
CA ILE A 72 -4.20 0.06 52.27
C ILE A 72 -3.68 0.71 51.00
N ASP A 73 -3.30 1.98 51.07
CA ASP A 73 -2.63 2.69 49.98
C ASP A 73 -1.16 2.94 50.39
N TYR A 74 -0.22 2.40 49.61
CA TYR A 74 1.21 2.51 49.90
C TYR A 74 2.05 2.53 48.62
N GLY A 75 2.82 3.61 48.41
CA GLY A 75 3.78 3.70 47.29
C GLY A 75 3.13 3.64 45.90
N GLY A 76 1.86 4.03 45.76
CA GLY A 76 1.10 3.90 44.52
C GLY A 76 0.40 2.55 44.33
N ASN A 77 0.65 1.57 45.21
CA ASN A 77 -0.10 0.32 45.26
C ASN A 77 -1.32 0.50 46.18
N ARG A 78 -2.44 -0.10 45.81
CA ARG A 78 -3.67 -0.14 46.60
C ARG A 78 -4.06 -1.58 46.87
N LEU A 79 -4.21 -1.95 48.14
CA LEU A 79 -4.71 -3.26 48.56
C LEU A 79 -6.09 -3.10 49.20
N VAL A 80 -7.06 -3.91 48.77
CA VAL A 80 -8.39 -4.01 49.36
C VAL A 80 -8.62 -5.44 49.82
N ALA A 81 -9.10 -5.65 51.04
CA ALA A 81 -9.40 -6.98 51.59
C ALA A 81 -10.46 -6.93 52.71
N GLN A 82 -11.03 -8.07 53.08
CA GLN A 82 -11.93 -8.16 54.24
C GLN A 82 -11.18 -8.11 55.58
N LYS A 83 -9.98 -8.70 55.63
CA LYS A 83 -9.14 -8.74 56.83
C LYS A 83 -7.66 -8.74 56.45
N VAL A 84 -6.86 -7.91 57.14
CA VAL A 84 -5.40 -7.87 57.00
C VAL A 84 -4.76 -8.02 58.38
N ILE A 85 -3.82 -8.96 58.51
CA ILE A 85 -3.01 -9.17 59.73
C ILE A 85 -1.58 -8.77 59.39
N TYR A 86 -1.05 -7.76 60.07
CA TYR A 86 0.35 -7.35 59.96
C TYR A 86 1.14 -7.83 61.17
N ASP A 87 2.17 -8.64 60.96
CA ASP A 87 3.13 -9.05 61.97
C ASP A 87 4.36 -8.13 61.91
N ARG A 88 4.60 -7.40 63.01
CA ARG A 88 5.69 -6.41 63.10
C ARG A 88 7.07 -7.05 63.26
N ASN A 89 7.15 -8.29 63.75
CA ASN A 89 8.41 -9.01 63.91
C ASN A 89 8.92 -9.49 62.55
N THR A 90 8.03 -10.12 61.77
CA THR A 90 8.38 -10.67 60.46
C THR A 90 8.24 -9.65 59.33
N LYS A 91 7.60 -8.50 59.60
CA LYS A 91 7.26 -7.47 58.60
C LYS A 91 6.39 -8.04 57.46
N ARG A 92 5.47 -8.94 57.79
CA ARG A 92 4.58 -9.59 56.81
C ARG A 92 3.14 -9.20 57.04
N MET A 93 2.41 -9.00 55.95
CA MET A 93 0.98 -8.71 55.91
C MET A 93 0.25 -9.89 55.26
N VAL A 94 -0.69 -10.46 56.00
CA VAL A 94 -1.56 -11.53 55.54
C VAL A 94 -2.96 -10.96 55.29
N ALA A 95 -3.33 -10.82 54.02
CA ALA A 95 -4.65 -10.37 53.59
C ALA A 95 -5.54 -11.56 53.25
N THR A 96 -6.81 -11.50 53.70
CA THR A 96 -7.80 -12.58 53.53
C THR A 96 -9.17 -12.02 53.14
N GLY A 97 -9.85 -12.74 52.25
CA GLY A 97 -11.21 -12.47 51.79
C GLY A 97 -11.26 -11.41 50.69
N ASN A 98 -11.50 -11.86 49.45
CA ASN A 98 -11.60 -11.04 48.24
C ASN A 98 -10.51 -9.95 48.17
N VAL A 99 -9.24 -10.39 48.21
CA VAL A 99 -8.10 -9.52 48.16
C VAL A 99 -7.89 -9.01 46.73
N GLU A 100 -7.89 -7.70 46.55
CA GLU A 100 -7.54 -7.02 45.31
C GLU A 100 -6.33 -6.12 45.55
N ILE A 101 -5.29 -6.25 44.74
CA ILE A 101 -4.13 -5.36 44.72
C ILE A 101 -4.07 -4.70 43.35
N VAL A 102 -4.08 -3.36 43.32
CA VAL A 102 -3.78 -2.57 42.13
C VAL A 102 -2.39 -2.01 42.30
N ASN A 103 -1.46 -2.46 41.46
CA ASN A 103 -0.09 -1.97 41.50
C ASN A 103 0.02 -0.56 40.90
N SER A 104 1.12 0.13 41.18
CA SER A 104 1.41 1.46 40.62
C SER A 104 1.45 1.51 39.09
N ASP A 105 1.70 0.38 38.43
CA ASP A 105 1.71 0.25 36.96
C ASP A 105 0.32 0.00 36.35
N GLY A 106 -0.72 -0.12 37.18
CA GLY A 106 -2.10 -0.41 36.78
C GLY A 106 -2.43 -1.91 36.69
N THR A 107 -1.48 -2.82 36.94
CA THR A 107 -1.73 -4.26 37.00
C THR A 107 -2.65 -4.59 38.17
N LYS A 108 -3.72 -5.34 37.93
CA LYS A 108 -4.66 -5.80 38.95
C LYS A 108 -4.39 -7.25 39.32
N ILE A 109 -4.32 -7.53 40.61
CA ILE A 109 -4.07 -8.84 41.20
C ILE A 109 -5.23 -9.18 42.13
N ASN A 110 -5.89 -10.29 41.88
CA ASN A 110 -7.02 -10.78 42.67
C ASN A 110 -6.69 -12.14 43.30
N SER A 111 -7.08 -12.34 44.57
CA SER A 111 -6.85 -13.58 45.30
C SER A 111 -7.80 -13.72 46.50
N GLN A 112 -7.94 -14.94 47.04
CA GLN A 112 -8.62 -15.18 48.32
C GLN A 112 -7.69 -14.99 49.54
N HIS A 113 -6.39 -15.17 49.35
CA HIS A 113 -5.40 -15.12 50.42
C HIS A 113 -4.02 -14.73 49.87
N ILE A 114 -3.46 -13.66 50.42
CA ILE A 114 -2.15 -13.12 50.06
C ILE A 114 -1.31 -12.98 51.32
N ASP A 115 -0.09 -13.51 51.28
CA ASP A 115 0.95 -13.28 52.29
C ASP A 115 2.10 -12.52 51.63
N ILE A 116 2.26 -11.24 51.96
CA ILE A 116 3.24 -10.32 51.36
C ILE A 116 4.10 -9.65 52.44
N THR A 117 5.29 -9.19 52.06
CA THR A 117 6.08 -8.27 52.88
C THR A 117 5.45 -6.87 52.91
N ASP A 118 5.77 -6.08 53.93
CA ASP A 118 5.24 -4.71 54.09
C ASP A 118 5.65 -3.72 52.99
N ASP A 119 6.71 -4.04 52.25
CA ASP A 119 7.16 -3.34 51.06
C ASP A 119 6.54 -3.86 49.75
N PHE A 120 5.67 -4.88 49.81
CA PHE A 120 5.03 -5.55 48.68
C PHE A 120 6.03 -6.22 47.70
N ALA A 121 7.30 -6.38 48.07
CA ALA A 121 8.33 -6.92 47.19
C ALA A 121 8.26 -8.46 47.06
N ASP A 122 8.06 -9.15 48.18
CA ASP A 122 7.99 -10.60 48.24
C ASP A 122 6.61 -11.05 48.69
N GLY A 123 6.13 -12.15 48.12
CA GLY A 123 4.83 -12.66 48.54
C GLY A 123 4.46 -14.01 47.96
N PHE A 124 3.61 -14.71 48.70
CA PHE A 124 2.96 -15.94 48.30
C PHE A 124 1.46 -15.70 48.18
N VAL A 125 0.88 -16.19 47.09
CA VAL A 125 -0.54 -15.99 46.79
C VAL A 125 -1.18 -17.32 46.43
N ASN A 126 -2.33 -17.61 47.04
CA ASN A 126 -3.19 -18.73 46.65
C ASN A 126 -4.33 -18.26 45.74
N ALA A 127 -4.68 -19.04 44.73
CA ALA A 127 -5.73 -18.73 43.75
C ALA A 127 -5.58 -17.32 43.15
N LEU A 128 -4.44 -17.09 42.47
CA LEU A 128 -4.06 -15.82 41.90
C LEU A 128 -4.74 -15.60 40.54
N ARG A 129 -5.29 -14.41 40.31
CA ARG A 129 -5.67 -13.90 38.99
C ARG A 129 -4.99 -12.55 38.75
N VAL A 130 -4.39 -12.35 37.58
CA VAL A 130 -3.70 -11.11 37.22
C VAL A 130 -4.25 -10.60 35.90
N GLU A 131 -4.52 -9.30 35.84
CA GLU A 131 -4.88 -8.54 34.64
C GLU A 131 -3.87 -7.41 34.45
N THR A 132 -3.19 -7.40 33.29
CA THR A 132 -2.25 -6.34 32.93
C THR A 132 -2.95 -5.21 32.17
N ILE A 133 -2.30 -4.04 32.09
CA ILE A 133 -2.79 -2.89 31.32
C ILE A 133 -2.96 -3.18 29.82
N ASP A 134 -2.15 -4.07 29.27
CA ASP A 134 -2.21 -4.51 27.86
C ASP A 134 -3.24 -5.65 27.67
N LYS A 135 -4.14 -5.85 28.64
CA LYS A 135 -5.17 -6.90 28.66
C LYS A 135 -4.59 -8.31 28.44
N ALA A 136 -3.50 -8.63 29.13
CA ALA A 136 -3.04 -10.00 29.27
C ALA A 136 -3.49 -10.55 30.63
N TYR A 137 -3.91 -11.81 30.65
CA TYR A 137 -4.53 -12.45 31.81
C TYR A 137 -3.71 -13.65 32.25
N PHE A 138 -3.43 -13.73 33.56
CA PHE A 138 -2.80 -14.88 34.20
C PHE A 138 -3.73 -15.43 35.29
N ALA A 139 -3.76 -16.75 35.44
CA ALA A 139 -4.43 -17.40 36.57
C ALA A 139 -3.60 -18.59 37.06
N ALA A 140 -3.52 -18.82 38.37
CA ALA A 140 -2.72 -19.91 38.93
C ALA A 140 -3.27 -20.43 40.26
N GLU A 141 -2.96 -21.70 40.57
CA GLU A 141 -3.30 -22.31 41.86
C GLU A 141 -2.52 -21.64 43.00
N SER A 142 -1.23 -21.41 42.78
CA SER A 142 -0.38 -20.60 43.66
C SER A 142 0.65 -19.81 42.87
N ALA A 143 1.14 -18.73 43.46
CA ALA A 143 2.22 -17.95 42.89
C ALA A 143 3.16 -17.41 43.96
N GLU A 144 4.44 -17.32 43.60
CA GLU A 144 5.52 -16.81 44.44
C GLU A 144 6.17 -15.62 43.74
N ARG A 145 6.23 -14.48 44.43
CA ARG A 145 7.01 -13.31 44.01
C ARG A 145 8.27 -13.23 44.85
N MET A 146 9.42 -13.16 44.17
CA MET A 146 10.74 -13.09 44.77
C MET A 146 11.52 -11.87 44.27
N GLY A 147 12.13 -11.14 45.18
CA GLY A 147 12.98 -9.98 44.93
C GLY A 147 12.25 -8.84 44.23
N GLY A 148 10.93 -8.74 44.33
CA GLY A 148 10.12 -7.72 43.65
C GLY A 148 10.04 -7.87 42.12
N VAL A 149 10.78 -8.80 41.51
CA VAL A 149 11.04 -8.84 40.06
C VAL A 149 10.56 -10.13 39.41
N LEU A 150 10.68 -11.26 40.11
CA LEU A 150 10.38 -12.58 39.58
C LEU A 150 9.06 -13.09 40.15
N THR A 151 8.07 -13.31 39.30
CA THR A 151 6.80 -13.94 39.69
C THR A 151 6.71 -15.32 39.07
N THR A 152 6.64 -16.36 39.89
CA THR A 152 6.49 -17.74 39.47
C THR A 152 5.08 -18.21 39.76
N PHE A 153 4.35 -18.59 38.73
CA PHE A 153 3.01 -19.17 38.83
C PHE A 153 3.12 -20.70 38.74
N HIS A 154 2.52 -21.40 39.70
CA HIS A 154 2.43 -22.86 39.72
C HIS A 154 1.06 -23.31 39.21
N ASN A 155 1.05 -24.28 38.29
CA ASN A 155 -0.15 -24.74 37.59
C ASN A 155 -0.94 -23.56 36.98
N GLY A 156 -0.23 -22.71 36.24
CA GLY A 156 -0.72 -21.45 35.72
C GLY A 156 -1.33 -21.53 34.32
N VAL A 157 -2.13 -20.53 33.98
CA VAL A 157 -2.75 -20.29 32.68
C VAL A 157 -2.44 -18.87 32.24
N TYR A 158 -2.11 -18.70 30.96
CA TYR A 158 -1.92 -17.41 30.29
C TYR A 158 -2.81 -17.29 29.06
N THR A 159 -3.42 -16.12 28.85
CA THR A 159 -4.16 -15.79 27.62
C THR A 159 -4.24 -14.28 27.41
N ALA A 160 -4.36 -13.83 26.16
CA ALA A 160 -4.74 -12.46 25.83
C ALA A 160 -6.24 -12.33 25.52
N CYS A 161 -7.00 -13.40 25.65
CA CYS A 161 -8.45 -13.40 25.48
C CYS A 161 -9.13 -12.98 26.78
N GLU A 162 -10.04 -12.01 26.66
CA GLU A 162 -10.83 -11.53 27.79
C GLU A 162 -11.72 -12.68 28.34
N PRO A 163 -11.72 -12.93 29.66
CA PRO A 163 -12.60 -13.92 30.26
C PRO A 163 -14.07 -13.59 29.99
N CYS A 164 -14.88 -14.61 29.67
CA CYS A 164 -16.31 -14.41 29.41
C CYS A 164 -17.06 -14.23 30.74
N GLU A 165 -17.59 -13.03 30.99
CA GLU A 165 -18.35 -12.73 32.22
C GLU A 165 -19.63 -13.57 32.32
N ASP A 166 -20.34 -13.77 31.22
CA ASP A 166 -21.60 -14.53 31.18
C ASP A 166 -21.42 -16.04 31.37
N LYS A 167 -20.24 -16.58 31.02
CA LYS A 167 -19.90 -18.01 31.12
C LYS A 167 -18.47 -18.19 31.63
N PRO A 168 -18.25 -18.05 32.95
CA PRO A 168 -16.92 -18.12 33.56
C PRO A 168 -16.19 -19.45 33.31
N ASP A 169 -16.92 -20.54 33.10
CA ASP A 169 -16.36 -21.88 32.86
C ASP A 169 -15.97 -22.14 31.40
N LYS A 170 -16.33 -21.23 30.47
CA LYS A 170 -15.97 -21.38 29.05
C LYS A 170 -14.47 -21.10 28.86
N ALA A 171 -13.75 -22.05 28.26
CA ALA A 171 -12.37 -21.83 27.90
C ALA A 171 -12.23 -20.67 26.88
N PRO A 172 -11.24 -19.78 27.02
CA PRO A 172 -10.95 -18.75 26.02
C PRO A 172 -10.59 -19.34 24.65
N THR A 173 -10.66 -18.53 23.58
CA THR A 173 -10.34 -18.94 22.19
C THR A 173 -8.99 -19.65 22.13
N TRP A 174 -7.98 -19.10 22.81
CA TRP A 174 -6.71 -19.78 23.06
C TRP A 174 -6.18 -19.50 24.46
N ARG A 175 -5.41 -20.43 25.01
CA ARG A 175 -4.67 -20.25 26.28
C ARG A 175 -3.46 -21.17 26.34
N VAL A 176 -2.48 -20.81 27.16
CA VAL A 176 -1.33 -21.64 27.48
C VAL A 176 -1.47 -22.10 28.93
N LYS A 177 -1.62 -23.41 29.16
CA LYS A 177 -1.56 -24.00 30.51
C LYS A 177 -0.17 -24.55 30.75
N ALA A 178 0.49 -24.16 31.83
CA ALA A 178 1.83 -24.64 32.15
C ALA A 178 1.93 -25.07 33.62
N ARG A 179 2.77 -26.08 33.89
CA ARG A 179 3.09 -26.43 35.29
C ARG A 179 3.80 -25.28 36.00
N LYS A 180 4.61 -24.52 35.26
CA LYS A 180 5.32 -23.35 35.78
C LYS A 180 5.30 -22.23 34.73
N ILE A 181 4.86 -21.04 35.12
CA ILE A 181 5.02 -19.81 34.34
C ILE A 181 5.94 -18.89 35.13
N ILE A 182 7.02 -18.42 34.54
CA ILE A 182 8.01 -17.55 35.17
C ILE A 182 7.94 -16.21 34.46
N TRP A 183 7.37 -15.22 35.13
CA TRP A 183 7.30 -13.85 34.66
C TRP A 183 8.43 -13.03 35.30
N ASN A 184 9.33 -12.54 34.47
CA ASN A 184 10.49 -11.76 34.89
C ASN A 184 10.33 -10.30 34.46
N GLY A 185 10.11 -9.41 35.44
CA GLY A 185 9.90 -7.98 35.21
C GLY A 185 11.15 -7.21 34.76
N GLU A 186 12.35 -7.70 35.08
CA GLU A 186 13.63 -7.09 34.69
C GLU A 186 14.03 -7.49 33.26
N LYS A 187 14.02 -8.79 32.96
CA LYS A 187 14.28 -9.30 31.60
C LYS A 187 13.11 -9.04 30.65
N LYS A 188 11.94 -8.69 31.20
CA LYS A 188 10.68 -8.47 30.48
C LYS A 188 10.28 -9.68 29.64
N THR A 189 10.18 -10.83 30.30
CA THR A 189 9.93 -12.13 29.65
C THR A 189 8.91 -12.95 30.41
N VAL A 190 8.14 -13.76 29.70
CA VAL A 190 7.27 -14.78 30.29
C VAL A 190 7.70 -16.14 29.75
N ARG A 191 8.27 -16.97 30.62
CA ARG A 191 8.73 -18.32 30.29
C ARG A 191 7.74 -19.36 30.79
N PHE A 192 7.38 -20.32 29.94
CA PHE A 192 6.47 -21.41 30.24
C PHE A 192 7.25 -22.73 30.29
N GLU A 193 6.98 -23.58 31.27
CA GLU A 193 7.59 -24.91 31.39
C GLU A 193 6.52 -26.01 31.52
N ASN A 194 6.69 -27.08 30.75
CA ASN A 194 5.73 -28.17 30.57
C ASN A 194 4.34 -27.63 30.22
N ALA A 195 4.28 -26.89 29.11
CA ALA A 195 3.11 -26.16 28.70
C ALA A 195 2.28 -26.93 27.66
N ASN A 196 0.97 -26.79 27.73
CA ASN A 196 0.01 -27.20 26.71
C ASN A 196 -0.64 -25.95 26.13
N PHE A 197 -0.49 -25.75 24.84
CA PHE A 197 -1.26 -24.76 24.09
C PHE A 197 -2.65 -25.35 23.82
N GLU A 198 -3.68 -24.71 24.35
CA GLU A 198 -5.07 -25.10 24.15
C GLU A 198 -5.79 -24.09 23.25
N PHE A 199 -6.60 -24.59 22.32
CA PHE A 199 -7.44 -23.80 21.42
C PHE A 199 -8.88 -24.29 21.52
N PHE A 200 -9.82 -23.39 21.80
CA PHE A 200 -11.20 -23.73 22.19
C PHE A 200 -11.29 -24.83 23.28
N GLY A 201 -10.30 -24.86 24.20
CA GLY A 201 -10.21 -25.86 25.27
C GLY A 201 -9.59 -27.21 24.87
N PHE A 202 -9.26 -27.44 23.60
CA PHE A 202 -8.59 -28.65 23.13
C PHE A 202 -7.06 -28.45 23.13
N PRO A 203 -6.26 -29.36 23.70
CA PRO A 203 -4.80 -29.26 23.64
C PRO A 203 -4.30 -29.55 22.21
N LEU A 204 -3.67 -28.56 21.58
CA LEU A 204 -3.12 -28.68 20.22
C LEU A 204 -1.63 -29.04 20.20
N ALA A 205 -0.85 -28.48 21.13
CA ALA A 205 0.60 -28.68 21.14
C ALA A 205 1.15 -28.72 22.57
N TYR A 206 2.04 -29.68 22.82
CA TYR A 206 2.86 -29.73 24.02
C TYR A 206 4.20 -29.03 23.76
N LEU A 207 4.54 -28.07 24.61
CA LEU A 207 5.78 -27.29 24.53
C LEU A 207 6.57 -27.50 25.83
N PRO A 208 7.69 -28.24 25.81
CA PRO A 208 8.49 -28.51 27.01
C PRO A 208 8.96 -27.24 27.72
N ALA A 209 9.42 -26.25 26.94
CA ALA A 209 9.66 -24.90 27.42
C ALA A 209 9.63 -23.91 26.26
N PHE A 210 9.06 -22.73 26.46
CA PHE A 210 9.18 -21.59 25.53
C PHE A 210 9.11 -20.27 26.29
N GLU A 211 9.54 -19.19 25.65
CA GLU A 211 9.57 -17.85 26.25
C GLU A 211 9.00 -16.83 25.26
N ILE A 212 8.12 -15.96 25.76
CA ILE A 212 7.57 -14.82 25.01
C ILE A 212 8.05 -13.51 25.64
N ALA A 213 7.95 -12.44 24.86
CA ALA A 213 8.14 -11.10 25.40
C ALA A 213 6.99 -10.78 26.38
N ASP A 214 7.31 -10.05 27.44
CA ASP A 214 6.29 -9.46 28.32
C ASP A 214 5.35 -8.54 27.50
N PRO A 215 4.04 -8.48 27.81
CA PRO A 215 3.08 -7.64 27.10
C PRO A 215 3.50 -6.15 26.95
N THR A 216 4.28 -5.64 27.91
CA THR A 216 4.80 -4.27 27.91
C THR A 216 5.96 -4.05 26.92
N VAL A 217 6.55 -5.12 26.38
CA VAL A 217 7.66 -5.06 25.43
C VAL A 217 7.14 -5.00 24.01
N LYS A 218 7.31 -3.83 23.41
CA LYS A 218 6.96 -3.60 22.00
C LYS A 218 7.92 -4.28 21.01
N ARG A 219 9.18 -4.55 21.40
CA ARG A 219 10.23 -5.09 20.52
C ARG A 219 11.19 -6.00 21.29
N LYS A 220 11.33 -7.26 20.84
CA LYS A 220 12.31 -8.22 21.37
C LYS A 220 12.76 -9.17 20.26
N SER A 221 14.04 -9.53 20.26
CA SER A 221 14.57 -10.52 19.31
C SER A 221 13.96 -11.90 19.54
N GLY A 222 13.68 -12.64 18.46
CA GLY A 222 13.13 -13.99 18.53
C GLY A 222 12.58 -14.49 17.20
N PHE A 223 12.17 -15.76 17.18
CA PHE A 223 11.42 -16.31 16.06
C PHE A 223 10.07 -15.62 15.97
N LEU A 224 9.75 -15.13 14.78
CA LEU A 224 8.39 -14.79 14.44
C LEU A 224 7.67 -16.09 14.04
N ILE A 225 6.35 -16.05 14.09
CA ILE A 225 5.58 -17.24 13.81
C ILE A 225 5.70 -17.58 12.30
N PRO A 226 5.91 -18.86 11.94
CA PRO A 226 6.13 -19.23 10.55
C PRO A 226 4.86 -19.07 9.70
N GLY A 227 5.02 -19.02 8.38
CA GLY A 227 3.90 -19.00 7.44
C GLY A 227 3.88 -20.20 6.50
N VAL A 228 2.68 -20.66 6.15
CA VAL A 228 2.47 -21.76 5.21
C VAL A 228 1.63 -21.29 4.05
N SER A 229 2.04 -21.65 2.84
CA SER A 229 1.32 -21.32 1.61
C SER A 229 1.48 -22.41 0.56
N TYR A 230 0.63 -22.37 -0.45
CA TYR A 230 0.74 -23.23 -1.62
C TYR A 230 0.60 -22.40 -2.90
N ASN A 231 1.46 -22.69 -3.89
CA ASN A 231 1.38 -22.16 -5.24
C ASN A 231 1.61 -23.29 -6.26
N SER A 232 0.94 -23.25 -7.41
CA SER A 232 1.06 -24.30 -8.44
C SER A 232 2.50 -24.55 -8.91
N HIS A 233 3.31 -23.49 -9.05
CA HIS A 233 4.70 -23.57 -9.54
C HIS A 233 5.74 -23.74 -8.42
N LEU A 234 5.48 -23.20 -7.23
CA LEU A 234 6.40 -23.31 -6.08
C LEU A 234 6.15 -24.55 -5.21
N GLY A 235 4.94 -25.12 -5.29
CA GLY A 235 4.45 -26.17 -4.42
C GLY A 235 4.02 -25.63 -3.04
N TYR A 236 4.05 -26.49 -2.02
CA TYR A 236 3.90 -26.08 -0.63
C TYR A 236 5.15 -25.36 -0.14
N SER A 237 4.97 -24.33 0.68
CA SER A 237 6.04 -23.57 1.33
C SER A 237 5.85 -23.36 2.82
N VAL A 238 6.97 -23.32 3.53
CA VAL A 238 7.05 -22.88 4.94
C VAL A 238 8.09 -21.76 5.05
N LYS A 239 7.67 -20.57 5.50
CA LYS A 239 8.52 -19.40 5.77
C LYS A 239 8.74 -19.27 7.27
N VAL A 240 9.99 -19.17 7.73
CA VAL A 240 10.35 -19.01 9.15
C VAL A 240 11.14 -17.72 9.32
N PRO A 241 10.54 -16.64 9.86
CA PRO A 241 11.24 -15.39 10.13
C PRO A 241 11.88 -15.38 11.53
N TYR A 242 13.04 -14.73 11.65
CA TYR A 242 13.68 -14.39 12.91
C TYR A 242 13.93 -12.88 12.96
N TYR A 243 13.39 -12.23 13.99
CA TYR A 243 13.53 -10.81 14.22
C TYR A 243 14.69 -10.52 15.17
N PHE A 244 15.55 -9.57 14.80
CA PHE A 244 16.63 -9.05 15.63
C PHE A 244 16.31 -7.60 16.02
N ALA A 245 15.91 -7.41 17.28
CA ALA A 245 15.82 -6.11 17.91
C ALA A 245 17.24 -5.63 18.30
N LEU A 246 17.94 -5.00 17.36
CA LEU A 246 19.33 -4.56 17.53
C LEU A 246 19.43 -3.22 18.29
N SER A 247 18.53 -2.28 17.96
CA SER A 247 18.49 -0.93 18.53
C SER A 247 17.06 -0.37 18.54
N PRO A 248 16.73 0.62 19.39
CA PRO A 248 15.48 1.37 19.27
C PRO A 248 15.27 2.00 17.89
N THR A 249 16.34 2.30 17.15
CA THR A 249 16.29 2.98 15.85
C THR A 249 16.43 2.05 14.65
N TYR A 250 16.84 0.79 14.83
CA TYR A 250 16.99 -0.14 13.70
C TYR A 250 16.81 -1.61 14.08
N ASP A 251 16.34 -2.39 13.11
CA ASP A 251 16.18 -3.83 13.24
C ASP A 251 16.58 -4.59 11.96
N LEU A 252 16.76 -5.90 12.13
CA LEU A 252 17.03 -6.85 11.06
C LEU A 252 16.04 -8.00 11.19
N THR A 253 15.41 -8.40 10.10
CA THR A 253 14.57 -9.61 10.02
C THR A 253 15.17 -10.54 8.99
N VAL A 254 15.53 -11.77 9.39
CA VAL A 254 16.02 -12.80 8.46
C VAL A 254 14.96 -13.88 8.33
N SER A 255 14.58 -14.23 7.10
CA SER A 255 13.58 -15.28 6.85
C SER A 255 14.16 -16.39 5.98
N GLY A 256 13.82 -17.63 6.31
CA GLY A 256 14.09 -18.79 5.47
C GLY A 256 12.78 -19.40 4.97
N SER A 257 12.62 -19.51 3.66
CA SER A 257 11.44 -20.07 3.02
C SER A 257 11.80 -21.36 2.28
N GLY A 258 11.23 -22.49 2.70
CA GLY A 258 11.42 -23.78 2.04
C GLY A 258 10.27 -24.11 1.11
N TYR A 259 10.51 -24.15 -0.20
CA TYR A 259 9.57 -24.54 -1.24
C TYR A 259 9.78 -26.01 -1.63
N THR A 260 8.70 -26.78 -1.70
CA THR A 260 8.75 -28.21 -2.08
C THR A 260 9.25 -28.44 -3.50
N LYS A 261 8.98 -27.54 -4.45
CA LYS A 261 9.51 -27.62 -5.82
C LYS A 261 10.81 -26.83 -6.01
N GLN A 262 10.91 -25.62 -5.44
CA GLN A 262 12.02 -24.72 -5.75
C GLN A 262 13.21 -24.76 -4.78
N GLY A 263 13.07 -25.31 -3.57
CA GLY A 263 14.15 -25.33 -2.58
C GLY A 263 14.13 -24.14 -1.61
N PHE A 264 15.30 -23.72 -1.13
CA PHE A 264 15.42 -22.74 -0.05
C PHE A 264 15.65 -21.32 -0.56
N LEU A 265 14.77 -20.41 -0.21
CA LEU A 265 14.90 -18.96 -0.40
C LEU A 265 15.31 -18.32 0.93
N GLY A 266 16.40 -17.57 0.92
CA GLY A 266 16.80 -16.71 2.03
C GLY A 266 16.37 -15.27 1.78
N GLU A 267 15.85 -14.60 2.80
CA GLU A 267 15.48 -13.19 2.79
C GLU A 267 16.11 -12.49 4.01
N ALA A 268 16.54 -11.24 3.85
CA ALA A 268 16.93 -10.38 4.96
C ALA A 268 16.42 -8.95 4.74
N GLU A 269 15.75 -8.38 5.74
CA GLU A 269 15.23 -7.01 5.72
C GLU A 269 15.84 -6.21 6.88
N TRP A 270 16.58 -5.16 6.54
CA TRP A 270 17.05 -4.14 7.49
C TRP A 270 16.13 -2.94 7.44
N ARG A 271 15.69 -2.44 8.60
CA ARG A 271 14.89 -1.22 8.71
C ARG A 271 15.55 -0.26 9.69
N GLN A 272 15.69 1.00 9.28
CA GLN A 272 16.36 2.04 10.05
C GLN A 272 15.50 3.30 10.08
N ARG A 273 15.33 3.87 11.27
CA ARG A 273 14.63 5.13 11.49
C ARG A 273 15.53 6.15 12.16
N PHE A 274 15.56 7.35 11.61
CA PHE A 274 16.23 8.54 12.13
C PHE A 274 15.19 9.58 12.56
N ASN A 275 15.64 10.70 13.13
CA ASN A 275 14.75 11.79 13.54
C ASN A 275 14.06 12.48 12.35
N ASN A 276 14.71 12.46 11.19
CA ASN A 276 14.29 13.19 10.00
C ASN A 276 13.98 12.26 8.81
N GLY A 277 13.89 10.95 9.00
CA GLY A 277 13.66 10.02 7.91
C GLY A 277 13.82 8.56 8.29
N GLU A 278 13.65 7.69 7.30
CA GLU A 278 13.81 6.25 7.44
C GLU A 278 14.24 5.62 6.12
N TYR A 279 14.83 4.43 6.20
CA TYR A 279 15.05 3.59 5.04
C TYR A 279 14.91 2.11 5.39
N SER A 280 14.65 1.31 4.36
CA SER A 280 14.72 -0.15 4.43
C SER A 280 15.57 -0.71 3.29
N LEU A 281 16.26 -1.81 3.57
CA LEU A 281 17.01 -2.61 2.60
C LEU A 281 16.52 -4.05 2.73
N LYS A 282 16.07 -4.62 1.62
CA LYS A 282 15.69 -6.03 1.51
C LYS A 282 16.62 -6.72 0.52
N ILE A 283 17.10 -7.89 0.88
CA ILE A 283 17.82 -8.80 -0.02
C ILE A 283 17.12 -10.15 0.01
N ALA A 284 17.05 -10.81 -1.14
CA ALA A 284 16.51 -12.16 -1.22
C ALA A 284 17.23 -12.95 -2.30
N GLY A 285 17.37 -14.26 -2.10
CA GLY A 285 18.05 -15.12 -3.06
C GLY A 285 17.76 -16.61 -2.87
N ILE A 286 17.70 -17.33 -3.98
CA ILE A 286 17.42 -18.76 -4.05
C ILE A 286 18.34 -19.43 -5.06
N GLN A 287 18.73 -20.65 -4.73
CA GLN A 287 19.23 -21.61 -5.70
C GLN A 287 18.09 -22.59 -6.06
N GLN A 288 17.43 -22.37 -7.18
CA GLN A 288 16.30 -23.18 -7.64
C GLN A 288 16.70 -24.63 -7.89
N ARG A 289 15.89 -25.54 -7.34
CA ARG A 289 16.05 -26.99 -7.53
C ARG A 289 15.40 -27.52 -8.80
N ASP A 290 14.22 -27.01 -9.13
CA ASP A 290 13.44 -27.45 -10.29
C ASP A 290 12.92 -26.26 -11.12
N PRO A 291 13.79 -25.61 -11.91
CA PRO A 291 13.36 -24.54 -12.82
C PRO A 291 12.33 -25.03 -13.86
N ASP A 292 12.31 -26.33 -14.17
CA ASP A 292 11.42 -26.88 -15.20
C ASP A 292 9.95 -26.94 -14.71
N ALA A 293 9.70 -26.88 -13.40
CA ALA A 293 8.36 -26.71 -12.85
C ALA A 293 7.67 -25.39 -13.26
N PHE A 294 8.41 -24.42 -13.79
CA PHE A 294 7.86 -23.20 -14.36
C PHE A 294 7.55 -23.31 -15.86
N ILE A 295 7.93 -24.40 -16.54
CA ILE A 295 7.61 -24.58 -17.96
C ILE A 295 6.11 -24.70 -18.12
N ASP A 296 5.58 -23.88 -19.01
CA ASP A 296 4.17 -23.75 -19.30
C ASP A 296 3.88 -24.17 -20.76
N SER A 297 2.64 -24.05 -21.22
CA SER A 297 2.22 -24.38 -22.58
C SER A 297 2.85 -23.48 -23.64
N ALA A 298 3.33 -22.29 -23.28
CA ALA A 298 4.13 -21.41 -24.14
C ALA A 298 5.63 -21.80 -24.13
N GLY A 299 6.02 -22.75 -23.28
CA GLY A 299 7.34 -23.37 -23.23
C GLY A 299 8.17 -22.83 -22.08
N ARG A 300 9.47 -22.61 -22.34
CA ARG A 300 10.38 -22.08 -21.33
C ARG A 300 10.17 -20.57 -21.17
N ASN A 301 10.17 -20.12 -19.93
CA ASN A 301 9.98 -18.72 -19.54
C ASN A 301 11.16 -18.23 -18.67
N VAL A 302 11.14 -16.96 -18.25
CA VAL A 302 12.21 -16.32 -17.46
C VAL A 302 12.53 -17.09 -16.17
N ASP A 303 11.51 -17.68 -15.54
CA ASP A 303 11.65 -18.40 -14.28
C ASP A 303 12.33 -19.77 -14.46
N SER A 304 12.09 -20.41 -15.61
CA SER A 304 12.74 -21.66 -15.99
C SER A 304 14.14 -21.48 -16.62
N GLY A 305 14.42 -20.31 -17.22
CA GLY A 305 15.60 -20.06 -18.05
C GLY A 305 15.47 -20.61 -19.47
N THR A 306 16.43 -20.34 -20.35
CA THR A 306 16.39 -20.79 -21.75
C THR A 306 16.79 -22.27 -21.89
N ALA A 307 16.56 -22.85 -23.07
CA ALA A 307 16.91 -24.25 -23.31
C ALA A 307 18.43 -24.45 -23.20
N GLY A 308 18.86 -25.34 -22.31
CA GLY A 308 20.28 -25.58 -22.03
C GLY A 308 20.90 -24.65 -20.97
N ASP A 309 20.18 -23.61 -20.54
CA ASP A 309 20.61 -22.68 -19.48
C ASP A 309 19.47 -22.43 -18.49
N ALA A 310 19.25 -23.41 -17.62
CA ALA A 310 18.21 -23.36 -16.61
C ALA A 310 18.52 -22.28 -15.57
N ASN A 311 17.53 -21.43 -15.27
CA ASN A 311 17.72 -20.30 -14.34
C ASN A 311 17.75 -20.78 -12.89
N LYS A 312 18.95 -21.13 -12.41
CA LYS A 312 19.15 -21.75 -11.09
C LYS A 312 19.46 -20.76 -9.98
N LEU A 313 20.21 -19.69 -10.25
CA LEU A 313 20.59 -18.72 -9.23
C LEU A 313 19.85 -17.42 -9.46
N ARG A 314 18.95 -17.07 -8.55
CA ARG A 314 18.14 -15.85 -8.67
C ARG A 314 18.11 -15.08 -7.37
N GLY A 315 18.00 -13.77 -7.45
CA GLY A 315 17.93 -12.91 -6.29
C GLY A 315 17.60 -11.46 -6.62
N MET A 316 17.39 -10.68 -5.56
CA MET A 316 17.15 -9.25 -5.62
C MET A 316 17.82 -8.51 -4.47
N MET A 317 18.07 -7.22 -4.69
CA MET A 317 18.31 -6.21 -3.67
C MET A 317 17.38 -5.03 -3.91
N GLY A 318 16.60 -4.67 -2.90
CA GLY A 318 15.58 -3.63 -2.95
C GLY A 318 15.81 -2.66 -1.80
N THR A 319 15.78 -1.35 -2.07
CA THR A 319 15.90 -0.35 -1.01
C THR A 319 14.99 0.82 -1.26
N GLN A 320 14.33 1.30 -0.21
CA GLN A 320 13.52 2.50 -0.24
C GLN A 320 13.89 3.37 0.97
N GLY A 321 13.88 4.68 0.81
CA GLY A 321 14.16 5.62 1.88
C GLY A 321 13.55 6.99 1.63
N GLN A 322 13.19 7.67 2.71
CA GLN A 322 12.61 9.00 2.67
C GLN A 322 13.14 9.84 3.83
N PHE A 323 13.60 11.05 3.53
CA PHE A 323 14.21 11.98 4.47
C PHE A 323 13.65 13.39 4.27
N ALA A 324 13.08 13.94 5.33
CA ALA A 324 12.79 15.37 5.41
C ALA A 324 14.10 16.12 5.70
N ILE A 325 14.58 16.89 4.73
CA ILE A 325 15.75 17.77 4.89
C ILE A 325 15.36 18.94 5.81
N ASN A 326 14.15 19.47 5.64
CA ASN A 326 13.48 20.47 6.49
C ASN A 326 11.97 20.43 6.24
N GLU A 327 11.20 21.37 6.82
CA GLU A 327 9.72 21.45 6.68
C GLU A 327 9.23 21.58 5.22
N ARG A 328 10.11 21.96 4.28
CA ARG A 328 9.76 22.21 2.87
C ARG A 328 10.30 21.15 1.92
N TRP A 329 11.41 20.50 2.25
CA TRP A 329 12.17 19.67 1.32
C TRP A 329 12.25 18.22 1.78
N ASN A 330 11.86 17.30 0.92
CA ASN A 330 12.01 15.86 1.12
C ASN A 330 12.86 15.26 0.01
N PHE A 331 13.82 14.43 0.40
CA PHE A 331 14.64 13.60 -0.48
C PHE A 331 14.27 12.13 -0.26
N GLY A 332 14.24 11.33 -1.32
CA GLY A 332 13.97 9.91 -1.18
C GLY A 332 14.39 9.09 -2.39
N TRP A 333 14.30 7.77 -2.21
CA TRP A 333 14.57 6.78 -3.25
C TRP A 333 13.72 5.53 -3.06
N ASP A 334 13.51 4.80 -4.14
CA ASP A 334 13.01 3.43 -4.17
C ASP A 334 13.72 2.73 -5.34
N VAL A 335 14.43 1.64 -5.10
CA VAL A 335 15.29 1.00 -6.10
C VAL A 335 15.16 -0.50 -5.97
N LEU A 336 14.92 -1.19 -7.09
CA LEU A 336 14.97 -2.63 -7.21
C LEU A 336 16.09 -3.04 -8.17
N LEU A 337 16.97 -3.92 -7.71
CA LEU A 337 17.89 -4.67 -8.54
C LEU A 337 17.55 -6.14 -8.43
N GLN A 338 17.52 -6.85 -9.55
CA GLN A 338 17.24 -8.28 -9.59
C GLN A 338 18.08 -8.97 -10.66
N THR A 339 18.40 -10.24 -10.42
CA THR A 339 19.22 -11.07 -11.33
C THR A 339 18.53 -11.34 -12.67
N ASP A 340 17.20 -11.41 -12.63
CA ASP A 340 16.31 -11.54 -13.78
C ASP A 340 15.07 -10.69 -13.53
N LYS A 341 14.34 -10.37 -14.59
CA LYS A 341 13.23 -9.41 -14.54
C LYS A 341 11.99 -9.84 -13.75
N ASN A 342 11.86 -11.10 -13.31
CA ASN A 342 10.62 -11.61 -12.72
C ASN A 342 10.77 -12.16 -11.30
N PHE A 343 11.97 -12.09 -10.70
CA PHE A 343 12.26 -12.75 -9.44
C PHE A 343 11.32 -12.31 -8.30
N SER A 344 11.19 -11.00 -8.08
CA SER A 344 10.45 -10.47 -6.91
C SER A 344 8.94 -10.74 -7.02
N SER A 345 8.39 -10.70 -8.25
CA SER A 345 7.01 -11.08 -8.55
C SER A 345 6.73 -12.58 -8.36
N THR A 346 7.67 -13.44 -8.77
CA THR A 346 7.57 -14.90 -8.67
C THR A 346 7.51 -15.37 -7.23
N TYR A 347 8.45 -14.91 -6.39
CA TYR A 347 8.56 -15.31 -4.99
C TYR A 347 7.75 -14.44 -4.03
N LYS A 348 6.91 -13.54 -4.57
CA LYS A 348 6.03 -12.64 -3.80
C LYS A 348 6.78 -11.88 -2.71
N ILE A 349 7.95 -11.32 -3.05
CA ILE A 349 8.75 -10.54 -2.12
C ILE A 349 7.99 -9.26 -1.73
N ASP A 350 7.67 -9.10 -0.45
CA ASP A 350 6.84 -7.98 0.01
C ASP A 350 7.44 -6.63 -0.39
N LYS A 351 6.56 -5.73 -0.87
CA LYS A 351 6.82 -4.40 -1.47
C LYS A 351 7.38 -4.42 -2.90
N TYR A 352 7.94 -5.54 -3.36
CA TYR A 352 8.62 -5.62 -4.68
C TYR A 352 7.92 -6.60 -5.66
N ASN A 353 6.71 -7.07 -5.35
CA ASN A 353 6.02 -8.11 -6.12
C ASN A 353 5.01 -7.59 -7.16
N GLY A 354 4.96 -6.28 -7.42
CA GLY A 354 4.06 -5.67 -8.42
C GLY A 354 4.50 -5.94 -9.87
N SER A 355 3.59 -5.87 -10.83
CA SER A 355 3.90 -6.12 -12.26
C SER A 355 4.83 -5.08 -12.87
N VAL A 356 4.86 -3.87 -12.33
CA VAL A 356 5.79 -2.81 -12.69
C VAL A 356 6.33 -2.23 -11.39
N HIS A 357 7.65 -2.13 -11.27
CA HIS A 357 8.31 -1.41 -10.18
C HIS A 357 9.01 -0.18 -10.76
N GLN A 358 8.77 0.99 -10.16
CA GLN A 358 9.41 2.23 -10.59
C GLN A 358 10.58 2.53 -9.67
N SER A 359 11.79 2.18 -10.12
CA SER A 359 13.03 2.58 -9.46
C SER A 359 13.22 4.09 -9.62
N THR A 360 13.23 4.85 -8.52
CA THR A 360 13.28 6.31 -8.51
C THR A 360 14.25 6.86 -7.47
N VAL A 361 14.83 8.03 -7.75
CA VAL A 361 15.50 8.90 -6.78
C VAL A 361 14.95 10.31 -6.98
N TYR A 362 14.53 10.98 -5.90
CA TYR A 362 13.78 12.23 -6.02
C TYR A 362 14.14 13.27 -4.95
N LEU A 363 13.90 14.54 -5.30
CA LEU A 363 13.88 15.67 -4.38
C LEU A 363 12.60 16.48 -4.64
N THR A 364 11.74 16.55 -3.64
CA THR A 364 10.49 17.31 -3.67
C THR A 364 10.56 18.51 -2.73
N GLY A 365 10.08 19.67 -3.18
CA GLY A 365 9.96 20.91 -2.41
C GLY A 365 8.53 21.43 -2.43
N LEU A 366 7.98 21.75 -1.26
CA LEU A 366 6.67 22.40 -1.10
C LEU A 366 6.84 23.70 -0.31
N ASN A 367 6.32 24.80 -0.85
CA ASN A 367 6.31 26.09 -0.16
C ASN A 367 5.00 26.85 -0.45
N GLY A 368 4.04 26.75 0.46
CA GLY A 368 2.72 27.35 0.29
C GLY A 368 2.00 26.73 -0.91
N ARG A 369 1.81 27.51 -1.97
CA ARG A 369 1.15 27.08 -3.23
C ARG A 369 2.11 26.65 -4.33
N ASN A 370 3.42 26.66 -4.05
CA ASN A 370 4.46 26.34 -5.01
C ASN A 370 4.97 24.92 -4.80
N TYR A 371 5.21 24.21 -5.91
CA TYR A 371 5.68 22.83 -5.95
C TYR A 371 6.93 22.73 -6.80
N PHE A 372 7.90 21.96 -6.32
CA PHE A 372 9.12 21.60 -7.05
C PHE A 372 9.33 20.10 -6.90
N ASP A 373 9.65 19.41 -7.99
CA ASP A 373 10.02 18.00 -7.99
C ASP A 373 11.06 17.76 -9.06
N VAL A 374 12.13 17.05 -8.71
CA VAL A 374 13.11 16.55 -9.66
C VAL A 374 13.40 15.09 -9.36
N ARG A 375 13.38 14.26 -10.39
CA ARG A 375 13.48 12.80 -10.28
C ARG A 375 14.35 12.20 -11.36
N ALA A 376 15.05 11.15 -10.98
CA ALA A 376 15.61 10.15 -11.87
C ALA A 376 14.79 8.88 -11.72
N MET A 377 14.31 8.28 -12.82
CA MET A 377 13.48 7.06 -12.74
C MET A 377 13.78 6.05 -13.85
N HIS A 378 13.55 4.77 -13.53
CA HIS A 378 13.58 3.63 -14.44
C HIS A 378 12.41 2.69 -14.10
N PHE A 379 11.88 1.99 -15.09
CA PHE A 379 10.72 1.12 -14.92
C PHE A 379 11.10 -0.34 -15.16
N ASP A 380 10.96 -1.15 -14.11
CA ASP A 380 11.17 -2.60 -14.15
C ASP A 380 9.83 -3.30 -14.40
N VAL A 381 9.57 -3.71 -15.65
CA VAL A 381 8.40 -4.53 -15.99
C VAL A 381 8.67 -5.98 -15.62
N GLN A 382 8.02 -6.47 -14.57
CA GLN A 382 8.16 -7.84 -14.10
C GLN A 382 7.22 -8.78 -14.85
N GLU A 383 7.78 -9.56 -15.78
CA GLU A 383 7.08 -10.48 -16.67
C GLU A 383 7.84 -11.80 -16.83
N ASN A 384 7.12 -12.89 -17.04
CA ASN A 384 7.71 -14.22 -17.27
C ASN A 384 8.14 -14.45 -18.73
N THR A 385 7.78 -13.58 -19.66
CA THR A 385 8.14 -13.70 -21.09
C THR A 385 9.66 -13.54 -21.34
N LEU A 386 10.31 -14.46 -22.05
CA LEU A 386 11.74 -14.34 -22.41
C LEU A 386 12.03 -13.17 -23.35
N ASN A 387 13.22 -12.57 -23.25
CA ASN A 387 13.64 -11.43 -24.11
C ASN A 387 13.71 -11.76 -25.62
N SER A 388 13.81 -13.04 -25.98
CA SER A 388 13.75 -13.49 -27.38
C SER A 388 12.34 -13.44 -27.98
N ASN A 389 11.31 -13.31 -27.15
CA ASN A 389 9.94 -13.20 -27.59
C ASN A 389 9.63 -11.72 -27.87
N ILE A 390 9.03 -11.46 -29.03
CA ILE A 390 8.59 -10.12 -29.47
C ILE A 390 7.58 -9.45 -28.53
N ALA A 391 6.91 -10.21 -27.66
CA ALA A 391 6.00 -9.71 -26.63
C ALA A 391 6.71 -9.13 -25.39
N ALA A 392 8.02 -9.35 -25.25
CA ALA A 392 8.78 -8.90 -24.08
C ALA A 392 8.91 -7.38 -24.06
N ARG A 393 8.63 -6.77 -22.90
CA ARG A 393 8.60 -5.30 -22.73
C ARG A 393 9.68 -4.78 -21.80
N SER A 394 10.26 -5.64 -20.97
CA SER A 394 11.20 -5.20 -19.91
C SER A 394 12.39 -4.42 -20.44
N ASN A 395 13.00 -4.83 -21.56
CA ASN A 395 14.16 -4.13 -22.12
C ASN A 395 13.79 -2.84 -22.89
N GLN A 396 12.51 -2.65 -23.20
CA GLN A 396 12.00 -1.50 -23.94
C GLN A 396 11.74 -0.27 -23.06
N GLN A 397 11.89 -0.42 -21.74
CA GLN A 397 11.60 0.64 -20.78
C GLN A 397 12.72 1.70 -20.76
N PRO A 398 12.36 3.00 -20.73
CA PRO A 398 13.34 4.07 -20.74
C PRO A 398 13.98 4.30 -19.37
N TRP A 399 15.13 4.96 -19.39
CA TRP A 399 15.65 5.75 -18.29
C TRP A 399 15.17 7.20 -18.45
N VAL A 400 14.62 7.80 -17.40
CA VAL A 400 14.18 9.21 -17.41
C VAL A 400 15.09 9.99 -16.45
N LEU A 401 16.02 10.76 -17.01
CA LEU A 401 17.17 11.35 -16.33
C LEU A 401 17.49 12.77 -16.84
N PRO A 402 16.95 13.85 -16.23
CA PRO A 402 15.92 13.87 -15.19
C PRO A 402 14.49 14.11 -15.73
N SER A 403 13.50 13.92 -14.86
CA SER A 403 12.18 14.58 -14.94
C SER A 403 12.15 15.70 -13.91
N LEU A 404 11.75 16.91 -14.30
CA LEU A 404 11.55 18.03 -13.38
C LEU A 404 10.20 18.67 -13.61
N ASP A 405 9.51 18.96 -12.52
CA ASP A 405 8.23 19.65 -12.46
C ASP A 405 8.34 20.82 -11.48
N TYR A 406 7.99 22.02 -11.94
CA TYR A 406 7.99 23.22 -11.11
C TYR A 406 6.72 24.03 -11.36
N ALA A 407 5.91 24.21 -10.32
CA ALA A 407 4.69 25.01 -10.35
C ALA A 407 4.83 26.20 -9.41
N TYR A 408 4.61 27.41 -9.93
CA TYR A 408 4.72 28.66 -9.20
C TYR A 408 3.47 29.51 -9.35
N ILE A 409 2.88 29.91 -8.22
CA ILE A 409 1.69 30.73 -8.13
C ILE A 409 2.02 31.96 -7.25
N PRO A 410 2.10 33.18 -7.79
CA PRO A 410 2.38 34.39 -7.02
C PRO A 410 1.34 34.65 -5.92
N ASP A 411 1.79 35.12 -4.75
CA ASP A 411 0.94 35.46 -3.58
C ASP A 411 -0.04 36.60 -3.82
N THR A 412 0.32 37.52 -4.71
CA THR A 412 -0.54 38.63 -5.09
C THR A 412 -1.25 38.34 -6.40
N PRO A 413 -2.57 38.60 -6.51
CA PRO A 413 -3.28 38.55 -7.78
C PRO A 413 -2.62 39.44 -8.83
N VAL A 414 -2.48 38.94 -10.05
CA VAL A 414 -1.94 39.68 -11.20
C VAL A 414 -3.11 40.12 -12.05
N ALA A 415 -3.25 41.44 -12.29
CA ALA A 415 -4.42 42.01 -12.99
C ALA A 415 -5.78 41.56 -12.40
N GLY A 416 -5.84 41.31 -11.10
CA GLY A 416 -7.04 40.85 -10.38
C GLY A 416 -7.40 39.37 -10.60
N GLY A 417 -6.55 38.60 -11.29
CA GLY A 417 -6.67 37.15 -11.46
C GLY A 417 -5.51 36.38 -10.84
N GLN A 418 -5.60 35.06 -10.88
CA GLN A 418 -4.52 34.16 -10.48
C GLN A 418 -3.63 33.85 -11.69
N LEU A 419 -2.33 34.11 -11.57
CA LEU A 419 -1.31 33.65 -12.51
C LEU A 419 -0.71 32.34 -11.99
N SER A 420 -0.51 31.37 -12.86
CA SER A 420 0.21 30.12 -12.61
C SER A 420 1.31 29.98 -13.65
N LEU A 421 2.52 29.65 -13.22
CA LEU A 421 3.65 29.35 -14.08
C LEU A 421 4.07 27.90 -13.84
N ASN A 422 4.01 27.07 -14.88
CA ASN A 422 4.43 25.68 -14.83
C ASN A 422 5.65 25.49 -15.73
N VAL A 423 6.64 24.75 -15.24
CA VAL A 423 7.82 24.32 -16.02
C VAL A 423 7.93 22.82 -15.86
N ASN A 424 7.94 22.10 -16.98
CA ASN A 424 8.19 20.67 -17.02
C ASN A 424 9.41 20.41 -17.91
N THR A 425 10.32 19.53 -17.49
CA THR A 425 11.30 18.96 -18.40
C THR A 425 11.44 17.47 -18.19
N ARG A 426 11.64 16.73 -19.29
CA ARG A 426 11.87 15.30 -19.27
C ARG A 426 12.96 14.98 -20.27
N VAL A 427 13.96 14.23 -19.83
CA VAL A 427 15.01 13.68 -20.67
C VAL A 427 14.94 12.17 -20.56
N LEU A 428 14.81 11.48 -21.70
CA LEU A 428 14.65 10.04 -21.77
C LEU A 428 15.79 9.43 -22.60
N HIS A 429 16.26 8.27 -22.16
CA HIS A 429 17.17 7.42 -22.89
C HIS A 429 16.62 6.00 -22.94
N ARG A 430 16.54 5.41 -24.13
CA ARG A 430 16.00 4.06 -24.34
C ARG A 430 16.95 3.24 -25.21
N ASN A 431 17.30 2.05 -24.74
CA ASN A 431 18.21 1.15 -25.45
C ASN A 431 17.55 0.40 -26.61
N GLU A 432 16.32 -0.09 -26.41
CA GLU A 432 15.60 -0.91 -27.38
C GLU A 432 14.31 -0.24 -27.84
N LEU A 433 13.95 -0.45 -29.11
CA LEU A 433 12.75 0.12 -29.71
C LEU A 433 11.51 -0.58 -29.12
N ASP A 434 10.49 0.20 -28.79
CA ASP A 434 9.16 -0.30 -28.47
C ASP A 434 8.20 -0.08 -29.64
N GLU A 435 7.93 -1.14 -30.39
CA GLU A 435 7.00 -1.14 -31.52
C GLU A 435 5.94 -2.24 -31.39
N THR A 436 4.79 -2.01 -32.01
CA THR A 436 3.69 -2.98 -32.08
C THR A 436 3.26 -3.16 -33.52
N PHE A 437 3.00 -4.40 -33.89
CA PHE A 437 2.64 -4.82 -35.25
C PHE A 437 1.14 -5.03 -35.39
N ASP A 438 0.63 -4.95 -36.62
CA ASP A 438 -0.80 -5.14 -36.94
C ASP A 438 -1.32 -6.52 -36.50
N THR A 439 -0.54 -7.57 -36.77
CA THR A 439 -0.78 -8.88 -36.15
C THR A 439 0.08 -9.02 -34.90
N PRO A 440 -0.52 -9.20 -33.70
CA PRO A 440 0.23 -9.42 -32.48
C PRO A 440 1.23 -10.56 -32.64
N TYR A 441 2.44 -10.33 -32.13
CA TYR A 441 3.53 -11.31 -32.11
C TYR A 441 4.10 -11.70 -33.50
N ASN A 442 3.84 -10.91 -34.55
CA ASN A 442 4.36 -11.15 -35.89
C ASN A 442 5.10 -9.93 -36.46
N SER A 443 6.44 -9.99 -36.46
CA SER A 443 7.32 -8.93 -36.99
C SER A 443 7.33 -8.80 -38.51
N LEU A 444 6.62 -9.68 -39.24
CA LEU A 444 6.51 -9.60 -40.70
C LEU A 444 5.33 -8.75 -41.17
N THR A 445 4.47 -8.31 -40.25
CA THR A 445 3.34 -7.44 -40.56
C THR A 445 3.72 -5.96 -40.43
N PRO A 446 2.99 -5.02 -41.05
CA PRO A 446 3.29 -3.60 -40.91
C PRO A 446 3.26 -3.14 -39.44
N VAL A 447 4.14 -2.20 -39.10
CA VAL A 447 4.14 -1.53 -37.79
C VAL A 447 2.85 -0.71 -37.66
N GLN A 448 2.15 -0.90 -36.54
CA GLN A 448 0.91 -0.19 -36.22
C GLN A 448 1.16 0.96 -35.25
N ARG A 449 2.11 0.82 -34.33
CA ARG A 449 2.52 1.88 -33.37
C ARG A 449 4.00 1.75 -33.02
N VAL A 450 4.62 2.88 -32.75
CA VAL A 450 5.94 3.01 -32.14
C VAL A 450 5.73 3.66 -30.77
N ARG A 451 5.60 2.84 -29.72
CA ARG A 451 5.31 3.29 -28.34
C ARG A 451 6.51 3.96 -27.68
N GLY A 452 7.71 3.74 -28.17
CA GLY A 452 8.91 4.31 -27.58
C GLY A 452 10.08 4.18 -28.52
N ILE A 453 10.68 5.31 -28.89
CA ILE A 453 11.84 5.32 -29.77
C ILE A 453 13.10 4.89 -29.00
N ALA A 454 13.91 4.02 -29.58
CA ALA A 454 15.28 3.81 -29.11
C ALA A 454 16.15 5.01 -29.45
N GLY A 455 17.00 5.43 -28.52
CA GLY A 455 17.82 6.63 -28.60
C GLY A 455 17.61 7.57 -27.41
N GLU A 456 17.79 8.87 -27.65
CA GLU A 456 17.62 9.92 -26.64
C GLU A 456 16.53 10.90 -27.07
N SER A 457 15.70 11.33 -26.13
CA SER A 457 14.74 12.42 -26.35
C SER A 457 14.71 13.35 -25.15
N GLY A 458 14.38 14.61 -25.38
CA GLY A 458 14.32 15.61 -24.32
C GLY A 458 13.32 16.70 -24.67
N ARG A 459 12.53 17.12 -23.66
CA ARG A 459 11.55 18.19 -23.76
C ARG A 459 11.74 19.18 -22.61
N LEU A 460 11.60 20.47 -22.91
CA LEU A 460 11.38 21.53 -21.94
C LEU A 460 10.08 22.26 -22.31
N THR A 461 9.08 22.16 -21.43
CA THR A 461 7.79 22.83 -21.54
C THR A 461 7.70 23.94 -20.51
N THR A 462 7.24 25.11 -20.95
CA THR A 462 6.94 26.25 -20.09
C THR A 462 5.53 26.72 -20.37
N GLU A 463 4.75 26.93 -19.32
CA GLU A 463 3.36 27.35 -19.44
C GLU A 463 3.06 28.48 -18.46
N ALA A 464 2.43 29.54 -18.95
CA ALA A 464 1.85 30.59 -18.14
C ALA A 464 0.34 30.61 -18.32
N GLU A 465 -0.41 30.46 -17.23
CA GLU A 465 -1.87 30.50 -17.22
C GLU A 465 -2.37 31.61 -16.30
N TRP A 466 -3.25 32.46 -16.81
CA TRP A 466 -3.99 33.46 -16.06
C TRP A 466 -5.48 33.15 -16.06
N LYS A 467 -6.11 33.15 -14.88
CA LYS A 467 -7.55 32.94 -14.72
C LYS A 467 -8.14 33.98 -13.78
N ARG A 468 -9.36 34.44 -14.08
CA ARG A 468 -10.12 35.31 -13.18
C ARG A 468 -11.59 34.96 -13.23
N THR A 469 -12.22 34.81 -12.07
CA THR A 469 -13.64 34.48 -11.96
C THR A 469 -14.46 35.72 -11.60
N PHE A 470 -15.56 35.91 -12.32
CA PHE A 470 -16.59 36.93 -12.09
C PHE A 470 -17.90 36.24 -11.78
N VAL A 471 -18.65 36.77 -10.82
CA VAL A 471 -19.99 36.29 -10.48
C VAL A 471 -20.96 37.44 -10.74
N THR A 472 -21.98 37.21 -11.57
CA THR A 472 -23.02 38.21 -11.84
C THR A 472 -24.06 38.22 -10.72
N ASP A 473 -24.91 39.26 -10.70
CA ASP A 473 -26.00 39.39 -9.72
C ASP A 473 -27.01 38.23 -9.81
N ASP A 474 -27.18 37.64 -11.01
CA ASP A 474 -28.03 36.47 -11.27
C ASP A 474 -27.34 35.13 -10.93
N GLY A 475 -26.15 35.16 -10.32
CA GLY A 475 -25.39 33.98 -9.92
C GLY A 475 -24.65 33.27 -11.06
N LEU A 476 -24.58 33.85 -12.26
CA LEU A 476 -23.79 33.32 -13.37
C LEU A 476 -22.30 33.52 -13.09
N VAL A 477 -21.53 32.45 -13.19
CA VAL A 477 -20.08 32.45 -12.97
C VAL A 477 -19.37 32.44 -14.32
N LEU A 478 -18.58 33.48 -14.59
CA LEU A 478 -17.80 33.64 -15.81
C LEU A 478 -16.30 33.64 -15.46
N THR A 479 -15.56 32.72 -16.03
CA THR A 479 -14.11 32.59 -15.81
C THR A 479 -13.36 32.69 -17.15
N PRO A 480 -13.00 33.92 -17.58
CA PRO A 480 -12.00 34.09 -18.63
C PRO A 480 -10.64 33.52 -18.21
N LEU A 481 -9.95 32.97 -19.20
CA LEU A 481 -8.66 32.29 -19.07
C LEU A 481 -7.76 32.68 -20.24
N LEU A 482 -6.50 32.97 -19.95
CA LEU A 482 -5.45 33.11 -20.97
C LEU A 482 -4.31 32.16 -20.63
N ALA A 483 -3.90 31.32 -21.55
CA ALA A 483 -2.76 30.43 -21.37
C ALA A 483 -1.80 30.53 -22.55
N LEU A 484 -0.51 30.47 -22.26
CA LEU A 484 0.54 30.38 -23.25
C LEU A 484 1.50 29.27 -22.85
N GLN A 485 1.59 28.24 -23.67
CA GLN A 485 2.57 27.17 -23.57
C GLN A 485 3.62 27.32 -24.66
N GLY A 486 4.88 27.05 -24.32
CA GLY A 486 5.98 26.92 -25.27
C GLY A 486 6.83 25.70 -24.92
N ASP A 487 7.17 24.91 -25.94
CA ASP A 487 7.98 23.70 -25.82
C ASP A 487 9.21 23.78 -26.73
N VAL A 488 10.31 23.22 -26.25
CA VAL A 488 11.53 22.98 -27.02
C VAL A 488 11.93 21.53 -26.84
N ASP A 489 12.15 20.85 -27.96
CA ASP A 489 12.31 19.41 -28.01
C ASP A 489 13.56 19.01 -28.81
N TYR A 490 14.18 17.91 -28.38
CA TYR A 490 15.29 17.26 -29.04
C TYR A 490 15.05 15.77 -29.11
N VAL A 491 15.38 15.16 -30.26
CA VAL A 491 15.23 13.73 -30.50
C VAL A 491 16.43 13.22 -31.28
N ASN A 492 17.05 12.17 -30.77
CA ASN A 492 18.10 11.41 -31.42
C ASN A 492 17.66 9.95 -31.53
N ALA A 493 16.92 9.64 -32.59
CA ALA A 493 16.37 8.32 -32.83
C ALA A 493 17.40 7.38 -33.48
N SER A 494 17.43 6.13 -33.06
CA SER A 494 18.23 5.09 -33.70
C SER A 494 17.77 4.81 -35.14
N SER A 495 18.63 4.20 -35.96
CA SER A 495 18.26 3.78 -37.32
C SER A 495 17.10 2.77 -37.33
N GLY A 496 17.00 1.91 -36.31
CA GLY A 496 15.88 0.99 -36.14
C GLY A 496 14.56 1.74 -35.87
N SER A 497 14.61 2.75 -35.00
CA SER A 497 13.45 3.61 -34.69
C SER A 497 12.95 4.34 -35.95
N LEU A 498 13.87 4.90 -36.75
CA LEU A 498 13.51 5.57 -38.01
C LEU A 498 12.91 4.58 -39.03
N ALA A 499 13.46 3.36 -39.12
CA ALA A 499 12.92 2.33 -40.00
C ALA A 499 11.49 1.93 -39.59
N ALA A 500 11.22 1.79 -38.29
CA ALA A 500 9.89 1.48 -37.76
C ALA A 500 8.88 2.59 -38.02
N VAL A 501 9.29 3.85 -37.83
CA VAL A 501 8.46 5.03 -38.16
C VAL A 501 8.12 5.03 -39.66
N ASN A 502 9.10 4.75 -40.53
CA ASN A 502 8.86 4.69 -41.98
C ASN A 502 7.92 3.53 -42.36
N GLN A 503 8.03 2.37 -41.70
CA GLN A 503 7.10 1.26 -41.90
C GLN A 503 5.69 1.60 -41.42
N MET A 504 5.56 2.31 -40.31
CA MET A 504 4.29 2.80 -39.79
C MET A 504 3.64 3.82 -40.73
N ALA A 505 4.42 4.78 -41.25
CA ALA A 505 3.97 5.76 -42.24
C ALA A 505 3.44 5.07 -43.52
N ALA A 506 4.10 4.00 -43.96
CA ALA A 506 3.70 3.20 -45.11
C ALA A 506 2.48 2.28 -44.85
N ASN A 507 2.02 2.15 -43.60
CA ASN A 507 0.88 1.32 -43.26
C ASN A 507 -0.43 1.93 -43.82
N PRO A 508 -1.18 1.22 -44.69
CA PRO A 508 -2.40 1.75 -45.29
C PRO A 508 -3.51 2.11 -44.29
N LEU A 509 -3.49 1.55 -43.08
CA LEU A 509 -4.47 1.84 -42.02
C LEU A 509 -4.21 3.19 -41.32
N ILE A 510 -3.00 3.73 -41.44
CA ILE A 510 -2.55 4.96 -40.75
C ILE A 510 -2.36 6.07 -41.78
N ASN A 511 -1.64 5.76 -42.87
CA ASN A 511 -1.40 6.66 -44.01
C ASN A 511 -0.94 8.07 -43.57
N ALA A 512 0.17 8.12 -42.83
CA ALA A 512 0.77 9.34 -42.29
C ALA A 512 2.12 9.66 -42.96
N SER A 513 2.59 10.90 -42.85
CA SER A 513 3.94 11.28 -43.33
C SER A 513 5.05 10.84 -42.37
N ASP A 514 6.17 10.37 -42.92
CA ASP A 514 7.42 10.13 -42.19
C ASP A 514 8.21 11.43 -42.03
N ASP A 515 7.91 12.21 -41.00
CA ASP A 515 8.48 13.55 -40.79
C ASP A 515 9.17 13.73 -39.43
N MET A 516 9.70 12.65 -38.86
CA MET A 516 10.44 12.65 -37.59
C MET A 516 11.51 13.75 -37.55
N ARG A 517 11.46 14.61 -36.53
CA ARG A 517 12.37 15.75 -36.37
C ARG A 517 13.40 15.48 -35.29
N SER A 518 14.64 15.88 -35.54
CA SER A 518 15.70 15.79 -34.53
C SER A 518 15.66 16.94 -33.50
N SER A 519 15.05 18.06 -33.87
CA SER A 519 14.79 19.19 -32.98
C SER A 519 13.63 20.00 -33.50
N PHE A 520 12.80 20.49 -32.58
CA PHE A 520 11.66 21.34 -32.91
C PHE A 520 11.29 22.23 -31.71
N ALA A 521 10.53 23.27 -32.00
CA ALA A 521 9.90 24.09 -30.99
C ALA A 521 8.44 24.29 -31.40
N ARG A 522 7.57 24.38 -30.39
CA ARG A 522 6.14 24.65 -30.60
C ARG A 522 5.59 25.56 -29.51
N TYR A 523 4.45 26.16 -29.78
CA TYR A 523 3.73 26.99 -28.84
C TYR A 523 2.23 26.77 -28.99
N MET A 524 1.50 27.02 -27.90
CA MET A 524 0.05 27.00 -27.88
C MET A 524 -0.45 28.21 -27.10
N ALA A 525 -1.14 29.12 -27.78
CA ALA A 525 -1.81 30.25 -27.16
C ALA A 525 -3.31 29.94 -27.07
N THR A 526 -3.86 29.92 -25.86
CA THR A 526 -5.26 29.62 -25.59
C THR A 526 -5.94 30.82 -24.95
N ALA A 527 -7.04 31.26 -25.56
CA ALA A 527 -8.01 32.16 -24.93
C ALA A 527 -9.28 31.37 -24.60
N GLY A 528 -9.59 31.27 -23.31
CA GLY A 528 -10.72 30.50 -22.79
C GLY A 528 -11.78 31.38 -22.14
N LEU A 529 -13.04 30.96 -22.24
CA LEU A 529 -14.13 31.46 -21.41
C LEU A 529 -14.92 30.26 -20.89
N GLU A 530 -14.95 30.10 -19.58
CA GLU A 530 -15.82 29.14 -18.90
C GLU A 530 -17.04 29.87 -18.32
N MET A 531 -18.22 29.36 -18.62
CA MET A 531 -19.50 29.82 -18.11
C MET A 531 -20.17 28.71 -17.31
N ARG A 532 -20.56 29.01 -16.09
CA ARG A 532 -21.22 28.08 -15.16
C ARG A 532 -22.39 28.76 -14.50
N TRP A 533 -23.57 28.13 -14.50
CA TRP A 533 -24.76 28.70 -13.89
C TRP A 533 -25.34 27.79 -12.80
N PRO A 534 -24.84 27.85 -11.56
CA PRO A 534 -25.31 27.00 -10.48
C PRO A 534 -26.71 27.43 -10.00
N LEU A 535 -27.75 26.73 -10.48
CA LEU A 535 -29.14 26.94 -10.09
C LEU A 535 -29.49 26.05 -8.91
N LEU A 536 -29.56 26.65 -7.72
CA LEU A 536 -30.02 25.98 -6.51
C LEU A 536 -31.55 26.07 -6.39
N PHE A 537 -32.20 24.93 -6.21
CA PHE A 537 -33.60 24.88 -5.83
C PHE A 537 -33.82 23.89 -4.70
N SER A 538 -34.73 24.26 -3.80
CA SER A 538 -35.13 23.42 -2.67
C SER A 538 -36.57 22.99 -2.87
N LEU A 539 -36.83 21.69 -2.70
CA LEU A 539 -38.19 21.17 -2.72
C LEU A 539 -38.87 21.42 -1.36
N ALA A 540 -40.20 21.50 -1.32
CA ALA A 540 -40.97 21.63 -0.09
C ALA A 540 -40.71 20.48 0.92
N SER A 541 -40.18 19.36 0.42
CA SER A 541 -39.71 18.21 1.20
C SER A 541 -38.38 18.44 1.95
N GLY A 542 -37.72 19.59 1.80
CA GLY A 542 -36.43 19.90 2.43
C GLY A 542 -35.20 19.34 1.69
N SER A 543 -35.39 18.78 0.49
CA SER A 543 -34.28 18.34 -0.38
C SER A 543 -33.70 19.53 -1.15
N SER A 544 -32.38 19.56 -1.32
CA SER A 544 -31.66 20.62 -2.04
C SER A 544 -31.02 20.05 -3.30
N HIS A 545 -31.21 20.75 -4.41
CA HIS A 545 -30.71 20.36 -5.71
C HIS A 545 -29.96 21.53 -6.34
N VAL A 546 -28.84 21.23 -6.99
CA VAL A 546 -28.06 22.17 -7.78
C VAL A 546 -27.94 21.60 -9.18
N VAL A 547 -28.50 22.31 -10.15
CA VAL A 547 -28.27 22.05 -11.58
C VAL A 547 -27.36 23.15 -12.10
N GLU A 548 -26.24 22.76 -12.68
CA GLU A 548 -25.21 23.67 -13.15
C GLU A 548 -24.98 23.44 -14.65
N PRO A 549 -25.71 24.15 -15.53
CA PRO A 549 -25.36 24.23 -16.94
C PRO A 549 -23.95 24.83 -17.08
N MET A 550 -23.15 24.22 -17.95
CA MET A 550 -21.77 24.60 -18.19
C MET A 550 -21.54 24.73 -19.69
N ALA A 551 -20.84 25.81 -20.06
CA ALA A 551 -20.28 25.96 -21.39
C ALA A 551 -18.84 26.46 -21.28
N GLN A 552 -17.95 25.89 -22.07
CA GLN A 552 -16.58 26.38 -22.23
C GLN A 552 -16.33 26.67 -23.70
N LEU A 553 -15.62 27.75 -23.97
CA LEU A 553 -15.11 28.09 -25.29
C LEU A 553 -13.60 28.26 -25.18
N PHE A 554 -12.84 27.46 -25.91
CA PHE A 554 -11.39 27.57 -26.01
C PHE A 554 -11.02 27.91 -27.45
N LEU A 555 -10.43 29.09 -27.65
CA LEU A 555 -9.89 29.56 -28.91
C LEU A 555 -8.38 29.37 -28.90
N ARG A 556 -7.88 28.62 -29.88
CA ARG A 556 -6.45 28.30 -30.02
C ARG A 556 -6.09 27.97 -31.46
N PRO A 557 -4.82 28.12 -31.85
CA PRO A 557 -4.33 27.67 -33.16
C PRO A 557 -4.37 26.14 -33.28
N ASN A 558 -4.07 25.63 -34.47
CA ASN A 558 -3.85 24.19 -34.67
C ASN A 558 -2.65 23.72 -33.86
N GLU A 559 -2.68 22.46 -33.42
CA GLU A 559 -1.49 21.81 -32.87
C GLU A 559 -0.38 21.82 -33.93
N GLN A 560 0.81 22.30 -33.56
CA GLN A 560 1.92 22.35 -34.50
C GLN A 560 2.47 20.93 -34.73
N TYR A 561 2.80 20.62 -35.99
CA TYR A 561 3.23 19.29 -36.43
C TYR A 561 2.16 18.19 -36.27
N VAL A 562 0.88 18.58 -36.26
CA VAL A 562 -0.25 17.65 -36.29
C VAL A 562 -0.32 16.91 -37.63
N GLY A 563 -0.73 15.64 -37.60
CA GLY A 563 -1.02 14.84 -38.80
C GLY A 563 0.15 14.03 -39.37
N GLY A 564 1.33 14.10 -38.75
CA GLY A 564 2.53 13.34 -39.12
C GLY A 564 3.12 12.55 -37.95
N LEU A 565 4.18 11.79 -38.22
CA LEU A 565 4.93 11.02 -37.23
C LEU A 565 6.15 11.81 -36.69
N ALA A 566 6.04 13.14 -36.64
CA ALA A 566 7.10 14.08 -36.31
C ALA A 566 7.57 14.04 -34.85
N ILE A 567 6.65 13.77 -33.92
CA ILE A 567 6.83 13.99 -32.48
C ILE A 567 6.72 12.64 -31.74
N PRO A 568 7.72 12.26 -30.94
CA PRO A 568 7.60 11.16 -29.98
C PRO A 568 6.53 11.45 -28.92
N ASN A 569 5.74 10.43 -28.59
CA ASN A 569 4.74 10.51 -27.52
C ASN A 569 5.15 9.55 -26.40
N GLU A 570 5.74 10.07 -25.33
CA GLU A 570 6.27 9.33 -24.18
C GLU A 570 5.35 9.44 -22.96
N ASP A 571 4.72 10.61 -22.74
CA ASP A 571 3.89 10.87 -21.56
C ASP A 571 2.43 11.24 -21.82
N ALA A 572 2.02 11.25 -23.09
CA ALA A 572 0.65 11.49 -23.53
C ALA A 572 0.02 10.26 -24.19
N GLN A 573 0.38 9.03 -23.75
CA GLN A 573 -0.09 7.79 -24.38
C GLN A 573 -1.43 7.28 -23.82
N SER A 574 -1.87 7.78 -22.66
CA SER A 574 -3.12 7.38 -22.04
C SER A 574 -4.19 8.44 -22.27
N MET A 575 -5.24 8.09 -23.00
CA MET A 575 -6.37 8.99 -23.21
C MET A 575 -7.68 8.24 -23.05
N VAL A 576 -8.52 8.75 -22.15
CA VAL A 576 -9.90 8.29 -21.99
C VAL A 576 -10.78 9.52 -21.96
N PHE A 577 -11.58 9.71 -23.01
CA PHE A 577 -12.61 10.74 -22.99
C PHE A 577 -13.87 10.20 -22.29
N ASP A 578 -14.18 10.79 -21.15
CA ASP A 578 -15.40 10.54 -20.40
C ASP A 578 -15.93 11.82 -19.75
N ALA A 579 -16.95 11.69 -18.89
CA ALA A 579 -17.60 12.83 -18.26
C ALA A 579 -16.67 13.63 -17.33
N THR A 580 -15.58 13.02 -16.83
CA THR A 580 -14.60 13.67 -15.95
C THR A 580 -13.65 14.56 -16.72
N THR A 581 -13.28 14.18 -17.95
CA THR A 581 -12.38 14.95 -18.84
C THR A 581 -13.12 15.96 -19.73
N LEU A 582 -14.46 15.92 -19.77
CA LEU A 582 -15.27 16.75 -20.69
C LEU A 582 -14.92 18.24 -20.66
N PHE A 583 -14.67 18.78 -19.45
CA PHE A 583 -14.44 20.19 -19.22
C PHE A 583 -12.96 20.52 -18.96
N GLU A 584 -12.04 19.61 -19.28
CA GLU A 584 -10.61 19.90 -19.26
C GLU A 584 -10.21 20.76 -20.47
N ARG A 585 -9.28 21.69 -20.24
CA ARG A 585 -8.74 22.60 -21.28
C ARG A 585 -7.98 21.80 -22.34
N ASP A 586 -7.21 20.82 -21.89
CA ASP A 586 -6.51 19.84 -22.70
C ASP A 586 -6.90 18.45 -22.20
N LYS A 587 -7.37 17.58 -23.10
CA LYS A 587 -7.80 16.21 -22.78
C LYS A 587 -6.73 15.16 -23.06
N PHE A 588 -5.57 15.55 -23.59
CA PHE A 588 -4.42 14.67 -23.59
C PHE A 588 -3.80 14.63 -22.19
N SER A 589 -3.24 13.48 -21.83
CA SER A 589 -2.36 13.39 -20.67
C SER A 589 -0.98 13.95 -21.00
N GLY A 590 -0.20 14.35 -20.00
CA GLY A 590 1.19 14.78 -20.21
C GLY A 590 1.31 16.08 -21.01
N TYR A 591 2.43 16.25 -21.70
CA TYR A 591 2.68 17.43 -22.55
C TYR A 591 3.15 17.09 -23.96
N ASP A 592 3.36 15.82 -24.33
CA ASP A 592 3.84 15.46 -25.67
C ASP A 592 2.77 15.72 -26.75
N ARG A 593 1.50 15.63 -26.40
CA ARG A 593 0.37 16.01 -27.25
C ARG A 593 -0.37 17.18 -26.61
N ILE A 594 -0.80 18.12 -27.44
CA ILE A 594 -1.52 19.30 -27.00
C ILE A 594 -2.80 19.39 -27.81
N GLU A 595 -3.93 19.55 -27.13
CA GLU A 595 -5.20 19.72 -27.81
C GLU A 595 -5.15 21.04 -28.60
N GLY A 596 -5.21 20.94 -29.93
CA GLY A 596 -5.24 22.06 -30.87
C GLY A 596 -6.64 22.33 -31.44
N GLY A 597 -6.76 23.42 -32.19
CA GLY A 597 -8.02 23.84 -32.82
C GLY A 597 -9.06 24.36 -31.81
N SER A 598 -9.93 25.25 -32.25
CA SER A 598 -10.91 25.89 -31.36
C SER A 598 -12.06 24.93 -31.03
N ARG A 599 -12.43 24.84 -29.75
CA ARG A 599 -13.46 23.93 -29.24
C ARG A 599 -14.44 24.60 -28.29
N ALA A 600 -15.68 24.13 -28.33
CA ALA A 600 -16.72 24.47 -27.37
C ALA A 600 -17.17 23.20 -26.64
N ASN A 601 -17.15 23.19 -25.31
CA ASN A 601 -17.66 22.06 -24.51
C ASN A 601 -18.98 22.51 -23.87
N VAL A 602 -20.03 21.70 -23.98
CA VAL A 602 -21.35 22.03 -23.43
C VAL A 602 -21.87 20.82 -22.66
N GLY A 603 -22.41 21.07 -21.49
CA GLY A 603 -23.05 20.04 -20.69
C GLY A 603 -23.69 20.61 -19.44
N PHE A 604 -24.03 19.73 -18.52
CA PHE A 604 -24.48 20.12 -17.20
C PHE A 604 -23.88 19.22 -16.14
N ARG A 605 -23.76 19.78 -14.93
CA ARG A 605 -23.52 19.03 -13.71
C ARG A 605 -24.78 19.10 -12.85
N TYR A 606 -25.04 18.03 -12.12
CA TYR A 606 -26.15 17.95 -11.18
C TYR A 606 -25.63 17.41 -9.86
N SER A 607 -26.09 18.00 -8.76
CA SER A 607 -25.87 17.51 -7.40
C SER A 607 -27.19 17.61 -6.64
N GLY A 608 -27.60 16.52 -6.00
CA GLY A 608 -28.83 16.44 -5.22
C GLY A 608 -28.54 15.89 -3.83
N SER A 609 -29.05 16.57 -2.81
CA SER A 609 -29.03 16.15 -1.41
C SER A 609 -30.46 16.04 -0.91
N TYR A 610 -30.86 14.83 -0.55
CA TYR A 610 -32.25 14.52 -0.18
C TYR A 610 -32.40 14.45 1.33
N ILE A 611 -33.57 14.81 1.85
CA ILE A 611 -33.83 14.82 3.30
C ILE A 611 -33.70 13.44 3.96
N ASN A 612 -33.91 12.37 3.19
CA ASN A 612 -33.72 10.99 3.62
C ASN A 612 -32.24 10.55 3.63
N GLY A 613 -31.29 11.49 3.47
CA GLY A 613 -29.85 11.26 3.48
C GLY A 613 -29.27 10.72 2.18
N TRP A 614 -30.09 10.53 1.14
CA TRP A 614 -29.59 10.13 -0.17
C TRP A 614 -28.83 11.28 -0.82
N GLY A 615 -27.83 10.94 -1.61
CA GLY A 615 -27.10 11.84 -2.48
C GLY A 615 -27.15 11.36 -3.92
N THR A 616 -27.17 12.29 -4.86
CA THR A 616 -27.05 12.00 -6.29
C THR A 616 -26.13 13.00 -6.96
N ASN A 617 -25.38 12.56 -7.96
CA ASN A 617 -24.57 13.42 -8.79
C ASN A 617 -24.67 12.99 -10.25
N ALA A 618 -24.61 13.93 -11.19
CA ALA A 618 -24.57 13.62 -12.60
C ALA A 618 -23.73 14.61 -13.38
N ILE A 619 -23.13 14.15 -14.48
CA ILE A 619 -22.47 14.97 -15.49
C ILE A 619 -22.88 14.41 -16.84
N PHE A 620 -23.31 15.27 -17.76
CA PHE A 620 -23.59 14.86 -19.14
C PHE A 620 -23.26 15.99 -20.10
N GLY A 621 -22.66 15.67 -21.24
CA GLY A 621 -22.39 16.67 -22.25
C GLY A 621 -21.59 16.16 -23.44
N GLN A 622 -21.14 17.11 -24.25
CA GLN A 622 -20.50 16.90 -25.53
C GLN A 622 -19.48 18.02 -25.81
N SER A 623 -18.44 17.71 -26.58
CA SER A 623 -17.45 18.67 -27.07
C SER A 623 -17.63 18.86 -28.57
N TYR A 624 -17.51 20.11 -29.03
CA TYR A 624 -17.65 20.50 -30.42
C TYR A 624 -16.37 21.17 -30.89
N GLN A 625 -15.81 20.68 -31.98
CA GLN A 625 -14.76 21.39 -32.71
C GLN A 625 -15.41 22.42 -33.61
N ILE A 626 -15.06 23.69 -33.38
CA ILE A 626 -15.67 24.85 -34.06
C ILE A 626 -14.71 25.50 -35.06
N GLY A 627 -13.43 25.14 -35.05
CA GLY A 627 -12.46 25.61 -36.03
C GLY A 627 -11.07 24.97 -35.87
N GLY A 628 -10.26 25.05 -36.92
CA GLY A 628 -8.91 24.47 -36.95
C GLY A 628 -8.88 22.96 -37.23
N GLU A 629 -7.69 22.37 -37.18
CA GLU A 629 -7.46 20.93 -37.35
C GLU A 629 -7.71 20.14 -36.06
N ASN A 630 -8.17 18.90 -36.19
CA ASN A 630 -8.51 18.06 -35.04
C ASN A 630 -7.33 17.20 -34.58
N SER A 631 -6.69 17.59 -33.48
CA SER A 631 -5.59 16.82 -32.88
C SER A 631 -5.93 15.36 -32.57
N PHE A 632 -7.19 15.05 -32.26
CA PHE A 632 -7.61 13.69 -31.92
C PHE A 632 -7.85 12.81 -33.15
N ALA A 633 -8.11 13.41 -34.32
CA ALA A 633 -8.27 12.69 -35.58
C ALA A 633 -6.93 12.43 -36.27
N ALA A 634 -5.93 13.24 -35.93
CA ALA A 634 -4.60 13.14 -36.51
C ALA A 634 -3.84 11.92 -35.97
N PRO A 635 -3.14 11.16 -36.85
CA PRO A 635 -2.27 10.08 -36.41
C PRO A 635 -1.07 10.61 -35.62
N ASP A 636 -0.56 9.77 -34.70
CA ASP A 636 0.73 9.93 -34.03
C ASP A 636 1.36 8.55 -33.80
N LEU A 637 2.56 8.50 -33.21
CA LEU A 637 3.29 7.24 -33.06
C LEU A 637 2.55 6.16 -32.25
N VAL A 638 1.59 6.54 -31.41
CA VAL A 638 0.87 5.60 -30.51
C VAL A 638 -0.62 5.48 -30.80
N ASN A 639 -1.12 6.21 -31.80
CA ASN A 639 -2.53 6.38 -32.12
C ASN A 639 -3.38 6.83 -30.92
N VAL A 640 -2.87 7.76 -30.10
CA VAL A 640 -3.54 8.15 -28.82
C VAL A 640 -4.98 8.63 -29.04
N GLY A 641 -5.23 9.40 -30.10
CA GLY A 641 -6.55 9.95 -30.42
C GLY A 641 -7.54 8.91 -30.98
N ALA A 642 -7.06 7.74 -31.38
CA ALA A 642 -7.90 6.71 -32.00
C ALA A 642 -8.93 6.14 -31.02
N ASN A 643 -10.15 5.94 -31.50
CA ASN A 643 -11.30 5.49 -30.71
C ASN A 643 -11.55 6.32 -29.43
N SER A 644 -11.13 7.59 -29.41
CA SER A 644 -11.33 8.50 -28.27
C SER A 644 -12.76 9.03 -28.16
N GLY A 645 -13.51 9.05 -29.26
CA GLY A 645 -14.79 9.74 -29.35
C GLY A 645 -14.64 11.24 -29.57
N LEU A 646 -13.44 11.74 -29.92
CA LEU A 646 -13.17 13.16 -30.17
C LEU A 646 -12.67 13.44 -31.59
N GLN A 647 -12.56 12.42 -32.44
CA GLN A 647 -11.98 12.50 -33.79
C GLN A 647 -12.91 13.19 -34.80
N THR A 648 -14.20 13.21 -34.54
CA THR A 648 -15.21 13.92 -35.33
C THR A 648 -15.36 15.36 -34.84
N THR A 649 -16.04 16.20 -35.63
CA THR A 649 -16.30 17.61 -35.26
C THR A 649 -17.26 17.74 -34.08
N LYS A 650 -18.07 16.72 -33.82
CA LYS A 650 -18.91 16.57 -32.63
C LYS A 650 -18.44 15.33 -31.89
N SER A 651 -17.98 15.46 -30.65
CA SER A 651 -17.55 14.31 -29.87
C SER A 651 -18.69 13.34 -29.63
N ASP A 652 -18.37 12.10 -29.24
CA ASP A 652 -19.30 11.22 -28.54
C ASP A 652 -19.94 11.97 -27.35
N TYR A 653 -21.16 11.59 -27.00
CA TYR A 653 -21.77 12.01 -25.74
C TYR A 653 -21.08 11.27 -24.59
N VAL A 654 -20.77 11.99 -23.52
CA VAL A 654 -20.24 11.40 -22.29
C VAL A 654 -21.18 11.66 -21.13
N GLY A 655 -21.39 10.65 -20.29
CA GLY A 655 -22.30 10.70 -19.17
C GLY A 655 -21.77 9.98 -17.95
N LEU A 656 -22.07 10.53 -16.78
CA LEU A 656 -21.90 9.90 -15.48
C LEU A 656 -23.11 10.21 -14.62
N PHE A 657 -23.64 9.20 -13.94
CA PHE A 657 -24.66 9.34 -12.92
C PHE A 657 -24.27 8.48 -11.71
N GLY A 658 -24.35 9.05 -10.52
CA GLY A 658 -24.06 8.40 -9.26
C GLY A 658 -25.17 8.64 -8.25
N ILE A 659 -25.38 7.65 -7.39
CA ILE A 659 -26.32 7.69 -6.28
C ILE A 659 -25.68 7.02 -5.07
N ASN A 660 -25.87 7.61 -3.89
CA ASN A 660 -25.45 7.04 -2.62
C ASN A 660 -26.55 7.19 -1.57
N SER A 661 -26.64 6.22 -0.66
CA SER A 661 -27.61 6.20 0.42
C SER A 661 -26.90 6.27 1.78
N PRO A 662 -27.57 6.75 2.84
CA PRO A 662 -26.99 6.78 4.18
C PRO A 662 -26.82 5.37 4.76
N ASN A 663 -27.50 4.38 4.20
CA ASN A 663 -27.46 2.98 4.63
C ASN A 663 -26.35 2.18 3.93
N GLY A 664 -25.41 2.86 3.25
CA GLY A 664 -24.23 2.26 2.64
C GLY A 664 -24.43 1.71 1.22
N PHE A 665 -25.58 1.95 0.57
CA PHE A 665 -25.73 1.65 -0.86
C PHE A 665 -25.08 2.75 -1.70
N ALA A 666 -24.33 2.37 -2.73
CA ALA A 666 -23.79 3.28 -3.73
C ALA A 666 -23.87 2.63 -5.12
N ALA A 667 -24.30 3.38 -6.11
CA ALA A 667 -24.27 2.93 -7.49
C ALA A 667 -23.86 4.06 -8.42
N SER A 668 -23.17 3.72 -9.50
CA SER A 668 -22.80 4.67 -10.54
C SER A 668 -22.85 4.01 -11.90
N VAL A 669 -23.28 4.77 -12.90
CA VAL A 669 -23.16 4.42 -14.31
C VAL A 669 -22.38 5.52 -15.01
N SER A 670 -21.40 5.15 -15.82
CA SER A 670 -20.73 6.05 -16.75
C SER A 670 -20.75 5.44 -18.14
N GLY A 671 -20.77 6.29 -19.16
CA GLY A 671 -20.86 5.84 -20.54
C GLY A 671 -20.38 6.87 -21.54
N ARG A 672 -19.94 6.36 -22.69
CA ARG A 672 -19.63 7.11 -23.90
C ARG A 672 -20.50 6.57 -25.03
N PHE A 673 -21.22 7.45 -25.70
CA PHE A 673 -22.22 7.12 -26.71
C PHE A 673 -21.90 7.84 -28.02
N ASP A 674 -22.00 7.11 -29.13
CA ASP A 674 -21.78 7.64 -30.47
C ASP A 674 -22.60 8.91 -30.74
N GLU A 675 -22.03 9.87 -31.44
CA GLU A 675 -22.64 11.19 -31.63
C GLU A 675 -23.85 11.19 -32.59
N GLN A 676 -23.99 10.17 -33.44
CA GLN A 676 -25.05 10.09 -34.46
C GLN A 676 -26.11 9.03 -34.09
N THR A 677 -25.65 7.88 -33.64
CA THR A 677 -26.48 6.68 -33.41
C THR A 677 -26.83 6.48 -31.95
N PHE A 678 -26.11 7.13 -31.04
CA PHE A 678 -26.19 6.89 -29.59
C PHE A 678 -25.83 5.45 -29.18
N GLU A 679 -25.18 4.69 -30.06
CA GLU A 679 -24.62 3.38 -29.74
C GLU A 679 -23.60 3.50 -28.60
N VAL A 680 -23.63 2.57 -27.67
CA VAL A 680 -22.68 2.55 -26.56
C VAL A 680 -21.30 2.19 -27.12
N ARG A 681 -20.31 3.04 -26.87
CA ARG A 681 -18.89 2.82 -27.23
C ARG A 681 -18.08 2.37 -26.02
N ARG A 682 -18.49 2.81 -24.83
CA ARG A 682 -17.94 2.42 -23.53
C ARG A 682 -19.02 2.54 -22.47
N ALA A 683 -19.07 1.61 -21.53
CA ALA A 683 -19.94 1.71 -20.36
C ALA A 683 -19.28 1.09 -19.13
N GLU A 684 -19.44 1.74 -17.99
CA GLU A 684 -19.08 1.17 -16.70
C GLU A 684 -20.26 1.30 -15.75
N VAL A 685 -20.69 0.19 -15.16
CA VAL A 685 -21.73 0.15 -14.13
C VAL A 685 -21.11 -0.39 -12.86
N LYS A 686 -21.25 0.32 -11.76
CA LYS A 686 -20.82 -0.12 -10.43
C LYS A 686 -22.02 -0.04 -9.49
N ALA A 687 -22.20 -1.07 -8.69
CA ALA A 687 -23.13 -1.07 -7.59
C ALA A 687 -22.44 -1.73 -6.39
N ALA A 688 -22.57 -1.11 -5.23
CA ALA A 688 -22.03 -1.61 -3.98
C ALA A 688 -23.04 -1.37 -2.87
N TYR A 689 -23.06 -2.28 -1.91
CA TYR A 689 -23.77 -2.14 -0.67
C TYR A 689 -22.80 -2.48 0.45
N SER A 690 -22.59 -1.56 1.38
CA SER A 690 -21.75 -1.75 2.56
C SER A 690 -22.59 -1.53 3.81
N GLY A 691 -23.14 -2.62 4.34
CA GLY A 691 -23.92 -2.62 5.58
C GLY A 691 -23.67 -3.90 6.37
N LEU A 692 -23.78 -3.86 7.69
CA LEU A 692 -23.74 -5.10 8.47
C LEU A 692 -25.11 -5.82 8.33
N PRO A 693 -25.14 -7.16 8.15
CA PRO A 693 -24.01 -8.09 8.16
C PRO A 693 -23.41 -8.42 6.77
N VAL A 694 -23.88 -7.81 5.68
CA VAL A 694 -23.53 -8.18 4.30
C VAL A 694 -23.00 -7.00 3.49
N SER A 695 -21.83 -7.17 2.87
CA SER A 695 -21.34 -6.27 1.83
C SER A 695 -21.38 -6.96 0.47
N LEU A 696 -21.90 -6.26 -0.54
CA LEU A 696 -22.00 -6.73 -1.92
C LEU A 696 -21.34 -5.72 -2.86
N SER A 697 -20.72 -6.19 -3.92
CA SER A 697 -20.22 -5.36 -5.01
C SER A 697 -20.47 -6.03 -6.36
N ALA A 698 -20.82 -5.23 -7.35
CA ALA A 698 -20.98 -5.64 -8.72
C ALA A 698 -20.39 -4.54 -9.61
N LYS A 699 -19.57 -4.94 -10.57
CA LYS A 699 -18.98 -4.08 -11.59
C LYS A 699 -19.20 -4.71 -12.95
N TYR A 700 -19.69 -3.94 -13.90
CA TYR A 700 -19.72 -4.29 -15.31
C TYR A 700 -18.89 -3.26 -16.09
N ALA A 701 -18.01 -3.71 -16.96
CA ALA A 701 -17.24 -2.86 -17.84
C ALA A 701 -17.39 -3.35 -19.29
N PHE A 702 -17.75 -2.43 -20.17
CA PHE A 702 -17.79 -2.62 -21.60
C PHE A 702 -16.88 -1.61 -22.28
N ILE A 703 -16.00 -2.11 -23.15
CA ILE A 703 -15.16 -1.30 -24.02
C ILE A 703 -15.24 -1.91 -25.42
N GLN A 704 -15.68 -1.12 -26.39
CA GLN A 704 -15.69 -1.53 -27.80
C GLN A 704 -14.29 -1.91 -28.29
N ALA A 705 -14.21 -2.76 -29.32
CA ALA A 705 -13.00 -3.08 -30.04
C ALA A 705 -12.21 -1.82 -30.42
N GLN A 706 -10.90 -1.85 -30.17
CA GLN A 706 -9.94 -0.80 -30.51
C GLN A 706 -8.79 -1.43 -31.32
N PRO A 707 -8.98 -1.69 -32.64
CA PRO A 707 -7.97 -2.39 -33.44
C PRO A 707 -6.61 -1.70 -33.47
N LEU A 708 -6.59 -0.36 -33.50
CA LEU A 708 -5.36 0.45 -33.44
C LEU A 708 -4.60 0.33 -32.11
N TYR A 709 -5.25 -0.24 -31.08
CA TYR A 709 -4.64 -0.55 -29.80
C TYR A 709 -4.27 -2.03 -29.63
N GLY A 710 -4.53 -2.86 -30.65
CA GLY A 710 -4.35 -4.32 -30.60
C GLY A 710 -5.53 -5.07 -29.98
N PHE A 711 -6.66 -4.40 -29.72
CA PHE A 711 -7.88 -5.01 -29.20
C PHE A 711 -8.91 -5.17 -30.32
N THR A 712 -8.84 -6.25 -31.07
CA THR A 712 -9.69 -6.46 -32.26
C THR A 712 -11.12 -6.90 -31.95
N THR A 713 -11.43 -7.22 -30.69
CA THR A 713 -12.75 -7.65 -30.23
C THR A 713 -13.26 -6.75 -29.11
N ASP A 714 -14.57 -6.69 -28.96
CA ASP A 714 -15.21 -6.04 -27.81
C ASP A 714 -14.80 -6.73 -26.50
N ARG A 715 -14.73 -5.96 -25.42
CA ARG A 715 -14.39 -6.45 -24.09
C ARG A 715 -15.56 -6.20 -23.15
N HIS A 716 -16.03 -7.28 -22.54
CA HIS A 716 -17.16 -7.28 -21.61
C HIS A 716 -16.78 -8.05 -20.36
N GLU A 717 -16.58 -7.34 -19.25
CA GLU A 717 -16.19 -7.95 -17.97
C GLU A 717 -17.25 -7.69 -16.90
N VAL A 718 -17.64 -8.74 -16.19
CA VAL A 718 -18.47 -8.67 -14.99
C VAL A 718 -17.65 -9.12 -13.80
N THR A 719 -17.50 -8.27 -12.79
CA THR A 719 -16.90 -8.62 -11.50
C THR A 719 -17.95 -8.56 -10.40
N LEU A 720 -18.10 -9.66 -9.67
CA LEU A 720 -19.00 -9.75 -8.51
C LEU A 720 -18.17 -10.01 -7.26
N GLY A 721 -18.51 -9.33 -6.17
CA GLY A 721 -17.93 -9.53 -4.85
C GLY A 721 -19.02 -9.63 -3.80
N ALA A 722 -18.84 -10.52 -2.83
CA ALA A 722 -19.73 -10.65 -1.70
C ALA A 722 -18.94 -10.92 -0.43
N SER A 723 -19.44 -10.41 0.69
CA SER A 723 -18.88 -10.62 2.01
C SER A 723 -20.00 -10.63 3.02
N THR A 724 -20.01 -11.58 3.96
CA THR A 724 -21.04 -11.68 4.99
C THR A 724 -20.48 -12.15 6.31
N HIS A 725 -21.01 -11.61 7.41
CA HIS A 725 -20.79 -12.12 8.75
C HIS A 725 -21.80 -13.26 9.01
N LEU A 726 -21.31 -14.50 9.10
CA LEU A 726 -22.13 -15.66 9.45
C LEU A 726 -22.48 -15.72 10.93
N ALA A 727 -21.60 -15.15 11.76
CA ALA A 727 -21.73 -14.95 13.20
C ALA A 727 -20.90 -13.74 13.60
N GLU A 728 -20.96 -13.33 14.87
CA GLU A 728 -20.27 -12.14 15.40
C GLU A 728 -18.81 -12.03 14.96
N ASN A 729 -18.09 -13.15 14.97
CA ASN A 729 -16.66 -13.22 14.65
C ASN A 729 -16.35 -13.87 13.31
N TRP A 730 -17.32 -14.51 12.63
CA TRP A 730 -17.06 -15.29 11.40
C TRP A 730 -17.48 -14.51 10.16
N ARG A 731 -16.55 -14.33 9.22
CA ARG A 731 -16.76 -13.66 7.94
C ARG A 731 -16.41 -14.60 6.78
N VAL A 732 -17.28 -14.66 5.78
CA VAL A 732 -17.03 -15.35 4.51
C VAL A 732 -17.12 -14.34 3.40
N PHE A 733 -16.21 -14.41 2.44
CA PHE A 733 -16.17 -13.48 1.33
C PHE A 733 -15.62 -14.13 0.07
N GLY A 734 -15.95 -13.57 -1.08
CA GLY A 734 -15.50 -14.09 -2.36
C GLY A 734 -15.71 -13.10 -3.49
N THR A 735 -14.92 -13.26 -4.54
CA THR A 735 -14.96 -12.43 -5.74
C THR A 735 -14.80 -13.30 -6.99
N GLY A 736 -15.37 -12.86 -8.10
CA GLY A 736 -15.21 -13.49 -9.40
C GLY A 736 -15.31 -12.47 -10.53
N THR A 737 -14.39 -12.52 -11.49
CA THR A 737 -14.37 -11.73 -12.71
C THR A 737 -14.56 -12.64 -13.92
N TYR A 738 -15.64 -12.42 -14.66
CA TYR A 738 -16.02 -13.18 -15.84
C TYR A 738 -15.96 -12.31 -17.09
N ASP A 739 -15.23 -12.75 -18.10
CA ASP A 739 -15.21 -12.18 -19.44
C ASP A 739 -16.34 -12.80 -20.27
N LEU A 740 -17.34 -11.99 -20.62
CA LEU A 740 -18.52 -12.41 -21.38
C LEU A 740 -18.18 -12.69 -22.85
N GLN A 741 -17.18 -12.01 -23.42
CA GLN A 741 -16.79 -12.17 -24.82
C GLN A 741 -16.05 -13.51 -25.02
N GLN A 742 -15.11 -13.82 -24.13
CA GLN A 742 -14.35 -15.06 -24.17
C GLN A 742 -15.04 -16.24 -23.47
N SER A 743 -16.16 -15.98 -22.78
CA SER A 743 -16.86 -16.94 -21.94
C SER A 743 -15.93 -17.62 -20.92
N LEU A 744 -15.16 -16.80 -20.21
CA LEU A 744 -14.07 -17.26 -19.35
C LEU A 744 -14.10 -16.59 -17.96
N LEU A 745 -13.99 -17.38 -16.91
CA LEU A 745 -13.73 -16.88 -15.56
C LEU A 745 -12.23 -16.57 -15.42
N VAL A 746 -11.90 -15.28 -15.48
CA VAL A 746 -10.52 -14.77 -15.52
C VAL A 746 -9.86 -14.81 -14.15
N LYS A 747 -10.63 -14.49 -13.11
CA LYS A 747 -10.14 -14.47 -11.74
C LYS A 747 -11.27 -14.85 -10.79
N ASP A 748 -10.97 -15.68 -9.81
CA ASP A 748 -11.89 -16.02 -8.73
C ASP A 748 -11.14 -16.20 -7.42
N GLY A 749 -11.83 -15.95 -6.31
CA GLY A 749 -11.26 -16.14 -4.99
C GLY A 749 -12.32 -16.24 -3.91
N VAL A 750 -12.01 -17.04 -2.89
CA VAL A 750 -12.88 -17.26 -1.73
C VAL A 750 -12.02 -17.15 -0.48
N GLY A 751 -12.56 -16.48 0.53
CA GLY A 751 -11.93 -16.25 1.81
C GLY A 751 -12.84 -16.60 2.97
N PHE A 752 -12.24 -17.18 4.01
CA PHE A 752 -12.86 -17.42 5.31
C PHE A 752 -12.04 -16.71 6.36
N ALA A 753 -12.69 -15.89 7.18
CA ALA A 753 -12.05 -15.20 8.28
C ALA A 753 -12.80 -15.40 9.59
N TYR A 754 -12.06 -15.49 10.68
CA TYR A 754 -12.57 -15.37 12.02
C TYR A 754 -11.80 -14.25 12.72
N ASN A 755 -12.47 -13.34 13.40
CA ASN A 755 -11.81 -12.25 14.11
C ASN A 755 -12.51 -12.00 15.45
N ASP A 756 -11.76 -12.13 16.54
CA ASP A 756 -12.20 -11.72 17.88
C ASP A 756 -11.15 -10.80 18.54
N SER A 757 -11.33 -10.46 19.81
CA SER A 757 -10.46 -9.51 20.51
C SER A 757 -9.02 -10.00 20.74
N CYS A 758 -8.74 -11.29 20.57
CA CYS A 758 -7.45 -11.91 20.88
C CYS A 758 -6.89 -12.85 19.80
N PHE A 759 -7.68 -13.16 18.78
CA PHE A 759 -7.34 -14.10 17.72
C PHE A 759 -7.99 -13.73 16.38
N THR A 760 -7.18 -13.75 15.32
CA THR A 760 -7.65 -13.66 13.94
C THR A 760 -7.24 -14.91 13.18
N TYR A 761 -8.11 -15.41 12.32
CA TYR A 761 -7.82 -16.46 11.35
C TYR A 761 -8.29 -15.98 9.99
N LEU A 762 -7.48 -16.21 8.96
CA LEU A 762 -7.77 -15.92 7.57
C LEU A 762 -7.27 -17.05 6.70
N MET A 763 -8.13 -17.63 5.88
CA MET A 763 -7.77 -18.57 4.82
C MET A 763 -8.31 -18.04 3.51
N THR A 764 -7.46 -18.01 2.50
CA THR A 764 -7.79 -17.50 1.17
C THR A 764 -7.41 -18.51 0.10
N TYR A 765 -8.31 -18.70 -0.84
CA TYR A 765 -8.06 -19.37 -2.11
C TYR A 765 -8.20 -18.33 -3.21
N SER A 766 -7.27 -18.31 -4.14
CA SER A 766 -7.38 -17.49 -5.34
C SER A 766 -6.88 -18.24 -6.56
N GLN A 767 -7.58 -18.02 -7.66
CA GLN A 767 -7.28 -18.58 -8.96
C GLN A 767 -7.27 -17.46 -9.99
N SER A 768 -6.25 -17.45 -10.84
CA SER A 768 -6.19 -16.57 -12.02
C SER A 768 -5.97 -17.40 -13.27
N ARG A 769 -6.60 -16.99 -14.36
CA ARG A 769 -6.48 -17.63 -15.65
C ARG A 769 -5.95 -16.67 -16.70
N ASP A 770 -4.94 -17.09 -17.44
CA ASP A 770 -4.46 -16.32 -18.59
C ASP A 770 -5.53 -16.29 -19.69
N LEU A 771 -5.77 -15.12 -20.29
CA LEU A 771 -6.80 -14.93 -21.31
C LEU A 771 -6.45 -15.66 -22.63
N ASN A 772 -5.17 -15.82 -22.93
CA ASN A 772 -4.69 -16.41 -24.19
C ASN A 772 -4.38 -17.89 -24.03
N THR A 773 -3.55 -18.27 -23.06
CA THR A 773 -3.12 -19.67 -22.85
C THR A 773 -4.14 -20.49 -22.06
N ARG A 774 -5.09 -19.83 -21.38
CA ARG A 774 -6.09 -20.42 -20.46
C ARG A 774 -5.47 -21.16 -19.27
N GLU A 775 -4.19 -20.94 -19.02
CA GLU A 775 -3.47 -21.56 -17.91
C GLU A 775 -3.95 -21.05 -16.58
N VAL A 776 -3.93 -21.94 -15.59
CA VAL A 776 -4.47 -21.69 -14.27
C VAL A 776 -3.35 -21.59 -13.28
N THR A 777 -3.26 -20.44 -12.60
CA THR A 777 -2.42 -20.28 -11.42
C THR A 777 -3.31 -20.28 -10.18
N GLN A 778 -3.00 -21.17 -9.24
CA GLN A 778 -3.71 -21.31 -7.97
C GLN A 778 -2.78 -20.92 -6.82
N SER A 779 -3.33 -20.19 -5.86
CA SER A 779 -2.64 -19.84 -4.62
C SER A 779 -3.57 -20.04 -3.43
N ILE A 780 -3.04 -20.68 -2.39
CA ILE A 780 -3.72 -20.86 -1.10
C ILE A 780 -2.87 -20.18 -0.03
N GLY A 781 -3.50 -19.24 0.67
CA GLY A 781 -2.93 -18.53 1.80
C GLY A 781 -3.65 -18.90 3.10
N PHE A 782 -2.90 -18.91 4.19
CA PHE A 782 -3.39 -19.15 5.53
C PHE A 782 -2.68 -18.18 6.46
N ASN A 783 -3.41 -17.50 7.35
CA ASN A 783 -2.90 -16.58 8.34
C ASN A 783 -3.64 -16.76 9.68
N LEU A 784 -2.90 -16.81 10.79
CA LEU A 784 -3.42 -16.81 12.16
C LEU A 784 -2.74 -15.70 12.94
N SER A 785 -3.48 -14.76 13.50
CA SER A 785 -2.94 -13.78 14.45
C SER A 785 -3.33 -14.16 15.86
N PHE A 786 -2.36 -14.24 16.76
CA PHE A 786 -2.59 -14.41 18.20
C PHE A 786 -2.09 -13.16 18.90
N ARG A 787 -2.99 -12.39 19.51
CA ARG A 787 -2.60 -11.20 20.28
C ARG A 787 -1.56 -11.59 21.34
N THR A 788 -0.47 -10.83 21.46
CA THR A 788 0.69 -11.10 22.34
C THR A 788 1.61 -12.27 21.96
N LEU A 789 1.22 -13.18 21.06
CA LEU A 789 2.10 -14.26 20.57
C LEU A 789 2.63 -13.98 19.14
N GLY A 790 1.90 -13.22 18.32
CA GLY A 790 2.29 -12.77 16.97
C GLY A 790 1.41 -13.33 15.85
N ASP A 791 1.84 -13.15 14.59
CA ASP A 791 1.12 -13.58 13.39
C ASP A 791 1.80 -14.76 12.66
N PHE A 792 1.08 -15.86 12.45
CA PHE A 792 1.39 -17.00 11.58
C PHE A 792 0.88 -16.73 10.16
N GLY A 793 1.63 -17.11 9.12
CA GLY A 793 1.05 -17.25 7.77
C GLY A 793 1.19 -16.08 6.79
N SER A 794 0.62 -16.24 5.60
CA SER A 794 0.61 -15.25 4.51
C SER A 794 -0.76 -15.23 3.82
N SER A 795 -1.37 -14.07 3.63
CA SER A 795 -2.61 -13.91 2.87
C SER A 795 -2.32 -13.69 1.37
N THR A 796 -3.26 -14.09 0.52
CA THR A 796 -3.16 -13.82 -0.93
C THR A 796 -3.90 -12.51 -1.27
N SER A 797 -3.21 -11.58 -1.94
CA SER A 797 -3.69 -10.23 -2.28
C SER A 797 -4.93 -10.19 -3.17
N ALA A 798 -5.29 -11.30 -3.80
CA ALA A 798 -6.40 -11.37 -4.75
C ALA A 798 -7.78 -11.13 -4.11
N VAL A 799 -7.90 -11.27 -2.78
CA VAL A 799 -9.17 -11.22 -2.05
C VAL A 799 -9.25 -10.02 -1.08
N ASP A 800 -8.19 -9.20 -0.97
CA ASP A 800 -8.16 -8.00 -0.11
C ASP A 800 -9.00 -6.83 -0.66
N THR A 801 -9.47 -6.91 -1.90
CA THR A 801 -10.25 -5.84 -2.57
C THR A 801 -11.72 -5.76 -2.13
N ILE A 802 -12.17 -6.60 -1.19
CA ILE A 802 -13.54 -6.59 -0.63
C ILE A 802 -13.56 -6.04 0.81
N GLN A 803 -12.48 -5.37 1.25
CA GLN A 803 -12.47 -4.67 2.55
C GLN A 803 -13.14 -3.30 2.49
#